data_AF-A0A9N7AHJ2-F1
#
_entry.id   AF-A0A9N7AHJ2-F1
#
_cell.length_a   1.000
_cell.length_b   1.000
_cell.length_c   1.000
_cell.angle_alpha   90.00
_cell.angle_beta   90.00
_cell.angle_gamma   90.00
#
_symmetry.space_group_name_H-M   'P 1'
#
loop_
_entity.id
_entity.type
_entity.pdbx_description
1 polymer ?
#
loop_
_entity_poly.entity_id
_entity_poly.type
_entity_poly.pdbx_seq_one_letter_code
_entity_poly.pdbx_strand_id
1 'polypeptide(L)'
;MSQATLGDAPYRNSDLFSGYYLDERVNDLEDWERDDEAEAAFEVLSELWALEKDLVGSYNEDELLDQWITEVCSVLGFDTISEGTLPDSGGYVDRLLYESDEKRREAAERKLQDDTEGMFAKAAALVEAKQWGHDFDQRFSEDRSYRDASHQVKYYLERTPPDLKWGILTNGRKWRLYGTKDYETQTYYEVDLPELLESGDLEQFKYFYCFFRPEAFVEIAGTSFLETVWNESETAAQELGEDLQDNVFTALRVLGEGFVESNDLDIDPDDEAARDELKEQSLVLLYRLMFVLYAESRGLIDPDDPKRNAEYHENFSLDAKRSEILDDLEGEDVTGGDAFHREYSEYSTTIWNRLTRLFDLVDEGEEDLDIPPYNGGLFDTDDHTFLADNEVSDPYIAEVIFRLSTTLNEEGEHVLADYADLDTRHLGTIYEGLLEHEFRIAPNEGMAAVSEDGGQVWKQGDEVSVADAVETVDAGGLYVVNDEGERKATGAYYTPDYVVTYIVEETVDPLIDEIDEDLKADGLEATDSEYFRRFYDRVTDLKVLDPAMGSGHFLTKATGYLTEQVMAVVREQEIQSYDEQDIRREISKESIYGVDLNDMAVELAKLSMWLETLAADQPLAFLDHHLKAGNSLVDAAAASPM
;
A
#
# COMPACT_ATOMS: atom_id res chain seq x y z
N MET A 1 -3.46 -16.64 15.56
CA MET A 1 -2.12 -17.28 15.78
C MET A 1 -1.41 -17.38 14.44
N SER A 2 -1.21 -16.22 13.79
CA SER A 2 -0.18 -16.04 12.79
C SER A 2 1.09 -15.65 13.54
N GLN A 3 2.13 -16.48 13.44
CA GLN A 3 3.49 -15.96 13.53
C GLN A 3 3.80 -15.52 12.11
N ALA A 4 3.38 -14.31 11.76
CA ALA A 4 3.97 -13.62 10.63
C ALA A 4 5.48 -13.64 10.87
N THR A 5 6.20 -14.28 9.96
CA THR A 5 7.64 -14.07 9.78
C THR A 5 7.84 -12.57 9.63
N LEU A 6 8.36 -11.92 10.68
CA LEU A 6 8.91 -10.58 10.56
C LEU A 6 10.03 -10.66 9.52
N GLY A 7 9.92 -9.86 8.46
CA GLY A 7 11.07 -9.50 7.64
C GLY A 7 12.14 -8.84 8.52
N ASP A 8 13.33 -8.63 7.98
CA ASP A 8 14.53 -8.13 8.68
C ASP A 8 14.37 -6.81 9.49
N ALA A 9 13.20 -6.14 9.47
CA ALA A 9 12.91 -4.90 10.19
C ALA A 9 12.45 -5.11 11.66
N PRO A 10 12.81 -4.21 12.59
CA PRO A 10 12.44 -4.27 14.01
C PRO A 10 10.97 -3.91 14.30
N TYR A 11 10.14 -3.76 13.26
CA TYR A 11 8.75 -3.34 13.34
C TYR A 11 7.90 -4.03 12.27
N ARG A 12 6.58 -3.94 12.42
CA ARG A 12 5.60 -4.25 11.38
C ARG A 12 4.78 -2.99 11.12
N ASN A 13 5.02 -2.36 9.97
CA ASN A 13 4.25 -1.23 9.50
C ASN A 13 3.15 -1.74 8.55
N SER A 14 1.94 -1.23 8.74
CA SER A 14 0.78 -1.55 7.94
C SER A 14 0.17 -0.20 7.55
N ASP A 15 0.78 0.46 6.56
CA ASP A 15 0.37 1.74 5.97
C ASP A 15 0.30 2.98 6.88
N LEU A 16 0.66 2.90 8.16
CA LEU A 16 0.60 4.10 9.01
C LEU A 16 1.70 5.10 8.66
N PHE A 17 2.86 4.60 8.26
CA PHE A 17 4.00 5.37 7.77
C PHE A 17 4.50 4.76 6.45
N SER A 18 5.47 5.40 5.81
CA SER A 18 6.19 4.81 4.68
C SER A 18 7.28 3.89 5.23
N GLY A 19 7.31 2.62 4.80
CA GLY A 19 8.38 1.66 5.12
C GLY A 19 9.75 2.19 4.71
N TYR A 20 9.86 2.73 3.48
CA TYR A 20 11.08 3.37 3.01
C TYR A 20 11.53 4.53 3.93
N TYR A 21 10.60 5.40 4.32
CA TYR A 21 10.92 6.50 5.23
C TYR A 21 11.40 5.99 6.60
N LEU A 22 10.75 4.95 7.13
CA LEU A 22 11.13 4.33 8.40
C LEU A 22 12.53 3.73 8.34
N ASP A 23 12.91 3.07 7.24
CA ASP A 23 14.20 2.40 7.15
C ASP A 23 15.35 3.35 6.81
N GLU A 24 15.10 4.33 5.94
CA GLU A 24 16.17 5.12 5.32
C GLU A 24 16.26 6.58 5.81
N ARG A 25 15.17 7.16 6.33
CA ARG A 25 15.11 8.61 6.63
C ARG A 25 14.78 8.96 8.08
N VAL A 26 14.10 8.09 8.82
CA VAL A 26 13.68 8.40 10.20
C VAL A 26 14.87 8.66 11.12
N ASN A 27 16.01 8.05 10.83
CA ASN A 27 17.23 8.14 11.63
C ASN A 27 17.95 9.50 11.51
N ASP A 28 17.63 10.29 10.47
CA ASP A 28 18.17 11.64 10.24
C ASP A 28 17.44 12.71 11.07
N LEU A 29 16.32 12.37 11.69
CA LEU A 29 15.59 13.29 12.56
C LEU A 29 16.40 13.60 13.82
N GLU A 30 16.49 14.88 14.20
CA GLU A 30 17.13 15.29 15.47
C GLU A 30 16.49 14.58 16.70
N ASP A 31 15.21 14.22 16.59
CA ASP A 31 14.50 13.48 17.63
C ASP A 31 14.83 11.98 17.68
N TRP A 32 15.48 11.43 16.65
CA TRP A 32 16.04 10.09 16.66
C TRP A 32 17.39 10.01 17.40
N GLU A 33 18.19 11.08 17.39
CA GLU A 33 19.49 11.19 18.07
C GLU A 33 19.35 11.25 19.61
N ARG A 34 18.88 10.16 20.23
CA ARG A 34 18.57 10.04 21.67
C ARG A 34 19.20 8.80 22.31
N ASP A 35 20.42 8.50 21.91
CA ASP A 35 21.10 7.26 22.31
C ASP A 35 21.24 7.14 23.83
N ASP A 36 21.57 8.22 24.54
CA ASP A 36 21.73 8.21 26.00
C ASP A 36 20.41 7.89 26.72
N GLU A 37 19.30 8.49 26.31
CA GLU A 37 17.98 8.24 26.91
C GLU A 37 17.40 6.87 26.51
N ALA A 38 17.59 6.47 25.25
CA ALA A 38 17.20 5.16 24.76
C ALA A 38 17.98 4.05 25.46
N GLU A 39 19.30 4.20 25.65
CA GLU A 39 20.15 3.22 26.36
C GLU A 39 19.69 3.07 27.82
N ALA A 40 19.41 4.19 28.50
CA ALA A 40 18.90 4.15 29.87
C ALA A 40 17.54 3.44 29.98
N ALA A 41 16.62 3.69 29.05
CA ALA A 41 15.33 2.99 29.00
C ALA A 41 15.51 1.50 28.68
N PHE A 42 16.39 1.17 27.74
CA PHE A 42 16.71 -0.18 27.32
C PHE A 42 17.26 -1.02 28.47
N GLU A 43 18.21 -0.49 29.25
CA GLU A 43 18.77 -1.17 30.42
C GLU A 43 17.70 -1.50 31.45
N VAL A 44 16.84 -0.53 31.79
CA VAL A 44 15.78 -0.72 32.80
C VAL A 44 14.73 -1.71 32.33
N LEU A 45 14.29 -1.61 31.06
CA LEU A 45 13.33 -2.55 30.49
C LEU A 45 13.90 -3.96 30.33
N SER A 46 15.18 -4.09 30.01
CA SER A 46 15.87 -5.38 29.95
C SER A 46 15.94 -6.06 31.33
N GLU A 47 16.23 -5.29 32.38
CA GLU A 47 16.20 -5.79 33.76
C GLU A 47 14.78 -6.20 34.17
N LEU A 48 13.77 -5.40 33.85
CA LEU A 48 12.37 -5.73 34.11
C LEU A 48 11.94 -6.99 33.36
N TRP A 49 12.25 -7.09 32.07
CA TRP A 49 11.95 -8.26 31.24
C TRP A 49 12.58 -9.54 31.80
N ALA A 50 13.83 -9.47 32.25
CA ALA A 50 14.51 -10.61 32.86
C ALA A 50 13.80 -11.14 34.12
N LEU A 51 13.07 -10.28 34.84
CA LEU A 51 12.28 -10.66 36.01
C LEU A 51 10.88 -11.18 35.64
N GLU A 52 10.25 -10.57 34.63
CA GLU A 52 8.83 -10.76 34.31
C GLU A 52 8.56 -11.81 33.21
N LYS A 53 9.52 -12.15 32.35
CA LYS A 53 9.31 -13.00 31.16
C LYS A 53 8.67 -14.37 31.41
N ASP A 54 8.98 -14.98 32.55
CA ASP A 54 8.43 -16.29 32.94
C ASP A 54 7.05 -16.17 33.63
N LEU A 55 6.59 -14.94 33.92
CA LEU A 55 5.37 -14.62 34.67
C LEU A 55 4.27 -14.01 33.79
N VAL A 56 4.62 -13.16 32.81
CA VAL A 56 3.67 -12.38 31.99
C VAL A 56 2.59 -13.24 31.32
N GLY A 57 2.93 -14.45 30.86
CA GLY A 57 1.97 -15.38 30.26
C GLY A 57 0.94 -15.95 31.25
N SER A 58 1.14 -15.76 32.55
CA SER A 58 0.21 -16.20 33.61
C SER A 58 -0.68 -15.08 34.14
N TYR A 59 -0.38 -13.81 33.81
CA TYR A 59 -1.14 -12.66 34.26
C TYR A 59 -2.50 -12.60 33.55
N ASN A 60 -3.53 -12.24 34.31
CA ASN A 60 -4.76 -11.73 33.71
C ASN A 60 -4.55 -10.29 33.19
N GLU A 61 -5.56 -9.72 32.52
CA GLU A 61 -5.47 -8.39 31.89
C GLU A 61 -5.09 -7.28 32.88
N ASP A 62 -5.75 -7.21 34.05
CA ASP A 62 -5.46 -6.21 35.08
C ASP A 62 -4.04 -6.39 35.66
N GLU A 63 -3.63 -7.64 35.92
CA GLU A 63 -2.29 -7.95 36.43
C GLU A 63 -1.21 -7.56 35.41
N LEU A 64 -1.43 -7.84 34.13
CA LEU A 64 -0.50 -7.48 33.06
C LEU A 64 -0.42 -5.96 32.87
N LEU A 65 -1.56 -5.27 32.92
CA LEU A 65 -1.64 -3.83 32.84
C LEU A 65 -0.83 -3.16 33.96
N ASP A 66 -0.97 -3.65 35.20
CA ASP A 66 -0.33 -3.05 36.37
C ASP A 66 1.14 -3.47 36.52
N GLN A 67 1.49 -4.74 36.33
CA GLN A 67 2.85 -5.26 36.61
C GLN A 67 3.82 -5.08 35.45
N TRP A 68 3.34 -4.94 34.22
CA TRP A 68 4.18 -4.85 33.03
C TRP A 68 3.92 -3.56 32.24
N ILE A 69 2.72 -3.38 31.70
CA ILE A 69 2.43 -2.27 30.77
C ILE A 69 2.62 -0.91 31.45
N THR A 70 2.15 -0.74 32.69
CA THR A 70 2.30 0.52 33.44
C THR A 70 3.77 0.82 33.77
N GLU A 71 4.56 -0.20 34.09
CA GLU A 71 6.00 -0.03 34.33
C GLU A 71 6.71 0.36 33.03
N VAL A 72 6.37 -0.26 31.90
CA VAL A 72 6.90 0.15 30.59
C VAL A 72 6.58 1.62 30.29
N CYS A 73 5.32 2.05 30.44
CA CYS A 73 4.93 3.45 30.26
C CYS A 73 5.69 4.39 31.21
N SER A 74 5.95 3.96 32.45
CA SER A 74 6.72 4.75 33.42
C SER A 74 8.20 4.88 33.02
N VAL A 75 8.80 3.83 32.44
CA VAL A 75 10.19 3.87 31.95
C VAL A 75 10.30 4.79 30.73
N LEU A 76 9.29 4.78 29.85
CA LEU A 76 9.21 5.72 28.73
C LEU A 76 9.06 7.19 29.19
N GLY A 77 8.61 7.42 30.43
CA GLY A 77 8.48 8.74 31.03
C GLY A 77 7.06 9.29 31.11
N PHE A 78 6.04 8.45 30.89
CA PHE A 78 4.66 8.89 31.05
C PHE A 78 4.20 8.91 32.50
N ASP A 79 3.37 9.91 32.77
CA ASP A 79 2.43 9.88 33.89
C ASP A 79 1.08 9.35 33.41
N THR A 80 0.33 8.66 34.28
CA THR A 80 -0.91 7.99 33.86
C THR A 80 -2.11 8.30 34.76
N ILE A 81 -3.31 8.23 34.19
CA ILE A 81 -4.57 8.12 34.95
C ILE A 81 -5.27 6.83 34.52
N SER A 82 -5.63 6.01 35.51
CA SER A 82 -6.43 4.80 35.31
C SER A 82 -7.88 5.11 34.96
N GLU A 83 -8.44 4.30 34.06
CA GLU A 83 -9.87 4.22 33.73
C GLU A 83 -10.51 5.60 33.43
N GLY A 84 -10.39 6.00 32.16
CA GLY A 84 -11.08 7.17 31.61
C GLY A 84 -12.39 6.77 30.95
N THR A 85 -13.53 7.10 31.54
CA THR A 85 -14.82 7.00 30.82
C THR A 85 -14.79 7.97 29.65
N LEU A 86 -15.14 7.49 28.45
CA LEU A 86 -15.18 8.33 27.25
C LEU A 86 -16.15 9.51 27.44
N PRO A 87 -15.87 10.68 26.84
CA PRO A 87 -16.75 11.86 26.89
C PRO A 87 -18.20 11.55 26.51
N ASP A 88 -18.41 10.72 25.49
CA ASP A 88 -19.73 10.36 24.96
C ASP A 88 -20.33 9.06 25.55
N SER A 89 -19.80 8.58 26.69
CA SER A 89 -20.36 7.51 27.52
C SER A 89 -20.43 6.08 26.96
N GLY A 90 -19.87 5.82 25.76
CA GLY A 90 -19.85 4.51 25.09
C GLY A 90 -18.80 3.49 25.56
N GLY A 91 -17.92 3.84 26.50
CA GLY A 91 -16.83 2.95 26.94
C GLY A 91 -15.87 3.54 27.96
N TYR A 92 -14.86 2.77 28.34
CA TYR A 92 -13.74 3.23 29.16
C TYR A 92 -12.42 2.80 28.53
N VAL A 93 -11.43 3.68 28.63
CA VAL A 93 -10.04 3.45 28.24
C VAL A 93 -9.27 2.97 29.46
N ASP A 94 -8.41 1.96 29.30
CA ASP A 94 -7.61 1.42 30.40
C ASP A 94 -6.66 2.45 31.04
N ARG A 95 -5.94 3.20 30.20
CA ARG A 95 -5.05 4.29 30.64
C ARG A 95 -5.07 5.49 29.71
N LEU A 96 -4.97 6.67 30.30
CA LEU A 96 -4.56 7.88 29.58
C LEU A 96 -3.13 8.21 29.95
N LEU A 97 -2.32 8.49 28.93
CA LEU A 97 -0.91 8.85 29.07
C LEU A 97 -0.76 10.38 29.04
N TYR A 98 0.10 10.90 29.89
CA TYR A 98 0.40 12.32 30.01
C TYR A 98 1.90 12.54 29.96
N GLU A 99 2.33 13.59 29.26
CA GLU A 99 3.75 13.92 29.10
C GLU A 99 4.47 14.28 30.40
N SER A 100 3.72 14.65 31.44
CA SER A 100 4.26 15.03 32.72
C SER A 100 3.22 14.97 33.83
N ASP A 101 3.70 14.84 35.05
CA ASP A 101 2.89 14.92 36.27
C ASP A 101 2.14 16.26 36.39
N GLU A 102 2.65 17.34 35.80
CA GLU A 102 1.93 18.63 35.70
C GLU A 102 0.66 18.48 34.84
N LYS A 103 0.78 17.95 33.62
CA LYS A 103 -0.38 17.70 32.75
C LYS A 103 -1.36 16.70 33.34
N ARG A 104 -0.85 15.62 33.93
CA ARG A 104 -1.67 14.63 34.65
C ARG A 104 -2.47 15.29 35.78
N ARG A 105 -1.87 16.23 36.53
CA ARG A 105 -2.59 17.01 37.56
C ARG A 105 -3.64 17.94 36.95
N GLU A 106 -3.31 18.66 35.88
CA GLU A 106 -4.28 19.51 35.17
C GLU A 106 -5.50 18.69 34.71
N ALA A 107 -5.25 17.52 34.13
CA ALA A 107 -6.29 16.60 33.68
C ALA A 107 -7.14 16.07 34.85
N ALA A 108 -6.51 15.73 35.98
CA ALA A 108 -7.24 15.34 37.19
C ALA A 108 -8.11 16.49 37.75
N GLU A 109 -7.64 17.74 37.67
CA GLU A 109 -8.44 18.92 38.05
C GLU A 109 -9.64 19.14 37.12
N ARG A 110 -9.51 18.83 35.83
CA ARG A 110 -10.61 18.84 34.84
C ARG A 110 -11.64 17.76 35.15
N LYS A 111 -11.19 16.53 35.41
CA LYS A 111 -12.05 15.42 35.86
C LYS A 111 -12.85 15.78 37.12
N LEU A 112 -12.23 16.46 38.10
CA LEU A 112 -12.92 16.93 39.31
C LEU A 112 -14.00 18.00 39.03
N GLN A 113 -13.90 18.69 37.91
CA GLN A 113 -14.86 19.69 37.45
C GLN A 113 -15.93 19.12 36.52
N ASP A 114 -15.98 17.79 36.36
CA ASP A 114 -16.88 17.08 35.43
C ASP A 114 -16.61 17.45 33.96
N ASP A 115 -15.37 17.87 33.65
CA ASP A 115 -14.87 18.24 32.32
C ASP A 115 -14.05 17.08 31.74
N THR A 116 -14.74 16.00 31.35
CA THR A 116 -14.10 14.79 30.78
C THR A 116 -13.43 15.10 29.44
N GLU A 117 -14.07 15.88 28.57
CA GLU A 117 -13.50 16.32 27.29
C GLU A 117 -12.17 17.05 27.52
N GLY A 118 -12.14 18.02 28.45
CA GLY A 118 -10.92 18.72 28.82
C GLY A 118 -9.87 17.86 29.53
N MET A 119 -10.24 16.70 30.09
CA MET A 119 -9.29 15.72 30.62
C MET A 119 -8.60 14.94 29.50
N PHE A 120 -9.35 14.48 28.50
CA PHE A 120 -8.82 13.76 27.35
C PHE A 120 -7.98 14.67 26.44
N ALA A 121 -8.39 15.93 26.26
CA ALA A 121 -7.62 16.92 25.49
C ALA A 121 -6.25 17.28 26.09
N LYS A 122 -5.92 16.75 27.29
CA LYS A 122 -4.60 16.89 27.93
C LYS A 122 -3.74 15.64 27.81
N ALA A 123 -4.32 14.52 27.40
CA ALA A 123 -3.60 13.28 27.23
C ALA A 123 -2.74 13.35 25.95
N ALA A 124 -1.58 12.71 26.00
CA ALA A 124 -0.71 12.52 24.85
C ALA A 124 -1.22 11.36 23.98
N ALA A 125 -1.66 10.27 24.61
CA ALA A 125 -2.26 9.12 23.97
C ALA A 125 -3.24 8.40 24.91
N LEU A 126 -4.16 7.64 24.32
CA LEU A 126 -4.93 6.62 25.03
C LEU A 126 -4.27 5.24 24.89
N VAL A 127 -4.42 4.38 25.88
CA VAL A 127 -3.92 3.00 25.86
C VAL A 127 -5.07 2.06 26.14
N GLU A 128 -5.23 1.06 25.28
CA GLU A 128 -6.06 -0.12 25.51
C GLU A 128 -5.15 -1.34 25.65
N ALA A 129 -5.36 -2.11 26.71
CA ALA A 129 -4.61 -3.32 27.02
C ALA A 129 -5.46 -4.57 26.79
N LYS A 130 -4.78 -5.65 26.40
CA LYS A 130 -5.34 -7.00 26.31
C LYS A 130 -4.46 -8.00 27.04
N GLN A 131 -5.01 -9.17 27.35
CA GLN A 131 -4.23 -10.28 27.91
C GLN A 131 -3.03 -10.64 27.02
N TRP A 132 -1.93 -11.10 27.64
CA TRP A 132 -0.73 -11.57 26.98
C TRP A 132 -1.02 -12.57 25.85
N GLY A 133 -0.51 -12.28 24.65
CA GLY A 133 -0.68 -13.11 23.47
C GLY A 133 -2.07 -13.06 22.83
N HIS A 134 -2.95 -12.15 23.27
CA HIS A 134 -4.22 -11.90 22.60
C HIS A 134 -3.96 -11.43 21.17
N ASP A 135 -4.70 -12.01 20.23
CA ASP A 135 -4.66 -11.69 18.80
C ASP A 135 -5.57 -10.48 18.56
N PHE A 136 -5.02 -9.33 18.16
CA PHE A 136 -5.79 -8.08 18.10
C PHE A 136 -6.93 -8.10 17.09
N ASP A 137 -6.80 -8.95 16.07
CA ASP A 137 -7.74 -9.09 14.96
C ASP A 137 -8.77 -10.20 15.25
N GLN A 138 -8.68 -10.85 16.43
CA GLN A 138 -9.67 -11.84 16.86
C GLN A 138 -10.99 -11.16 17.23
N ARG A 139 -12.06 -11.50 16.47
CA ARG A 139 -13.41 -11.03 16.75
C ARG A 139 -13.86 -11.36 18.18
N PHE A 140 -14.39 -10.36 18.87
CA PHE A 140 -15.07 -10.50 20.15
C PHE A 140 -16.42 -11.19 19.99
N SER A 141 -17.05 -11.55 21.12
CA SER A 141 -18.44 -12.03 21.14
C SER A 141 -19.39 -10.93 20.64
N GLU A 142 -20.44 -11.31 19.91
CA GLU A 142 -21.44 -10.44 19.25
C GLU A 142 -22.16 -9.40 20.15
N ASP A 143 -21.94 -9.41 21.46
CA ASP A 143 -22.60 -8.53 22.45
C ASP A 143 -21.80 -7.23 22.77
N ARG A 144 -20.67 -6.95 22.12
CA ARG A 144 -19.87 -5.73 22.37
C ARG A 144 -20.27 -4.59 21.40
N SER A 145 -19.68 -3.39 21.55
CA SER A 145 -19.85 -2.27 20.59
C SER A 145 -18.77 -2.21 19.49
N TYR A 146 -17.61 -2.83 19.71
CA TYR A 146 -16.47 -2.93 18.78
C TYR A 146 -16.08 -4.39 18.43
N ARG A 147 -15.80 -4.66 17.15
CA ARG A 147 -15.66 -6.02 16.58
C ARG A 147 -14.50 -6.81 17.18
N ASP A 148 -13.35 -6.17 17.32
CA ASP A 148 -12.10 -6.73 17.82
C ASP A 148 -11.32 -5.62 18.56
N ALA A 149 -10.08 -5.90 18.98
CA ALA A 149 -9.30 -4.97 19.77
C ALA A 149 -8.82 -3.76 18.95
N SER A 150 -8.54 -3.96 17.66
CA SER A 150 -8.13 -2.90 16.74
C SER A 150 -9.26 -1.92 16.46
N HIS A 151 -10.47 -2.42 16.18
CA HIS A 151 -11.67 -1.60 16.06
C HIS A 151 -11.96 -0.85 17.36
N GLN A 152 -11.76 -1.48 18.53
CA GLN A 152 -12.00 -0.82 19.81
C GLN A 152 -11.19 0.47 19.99
N VAL A 153 -9.90 0.45 19.68
CA VAL A 153 -9.02 1.63 19.85
C VAL A 153 -9.38 2.74 18.88
N LYS A 154 -9.68 2.42 17.61
CA LYS A 154 -10.16 3.40 16.62
C LYS A 154 -11.49 4.02 17.05
N TYR A 155 -12.44 3.18 17.47
CA TYR A 155 -13.73 3.61 18.00
C TYR A 155 -13.59 4.58 19.19
N TYR A 156 -12.59 4.37 20.05
CA TYR A 156 -12.27 5.29 21.14
C TYR A 156 -11.69 6.61 20.63
N LEU A 157 -10.72 6.57 19.72
CA LEU A 157 -10.11 7.79 19.16
C LEU A 157 -11.16 8.72 18.53
N GLU A 158 -12.11 8.17 17.78
CA GLU A 158 -13.23 8.91 17.16
C GLU A 158 -14.14 9.63 18.18
N ARG A 159 -14.19 9.13 19.41
CA ARG A 159 -15.04 9.66 20.50
C ARG A 159 -14.24 10.43 21.54
N THR A 160 -13.01 10.80 21.19
CA THR A 160 -12.15 11.66 22.00
C THR A 160 -11.95 13.01 21.31
N PRO A 161 -11.55 14.05 22.06
CA PRO A 161 -11.35 15.38 21.49
C PRO A 161 -10.30 15.35 20.37
N PRO A 162 -10.39 16.21 19.34
CA PRO A 162 -9.44 16.27 18.23
C PRO A 162 -7.97 16.52 18.63
N ASP A 163 -7.75 17.04 19.85
CA ASP A 163 -6.40 17.21 20.41
C ASP A 163 -5.72 15.85 20.72
N LEU A 164 -6.49 14.79 20.96
CA LEU A 164 -5.99 13.43 21.20
C LEU A 164 -5.91 12.65 19.88
N LYS A 165 -4.76 12.76 19.21
CA LYS A 165 -4.59 12.26 17.83
C LYS A 165 -4.18 10.80 17.73
N TRP A 166 -3.72 10.19 18.83
CA TRP A 166 -3.05 8.90 18.82
C TRP A 166 -3.55 7.95 19.91
N GLY A 167 -3.60 6.66 19.57
CA GLY A 167 -3.97 5.58 20.47
C GLY A 167 -2.98 4.42 20.40
N ILE A 168 -2.78 3.75 21.52
CA ILE A 168 -1.89 2.60 21.67
C ILE A 168 -2.73 1.38 22.01
N LEU A 169 -2.60 0.31 21.24
CA LEU A 169 -3.14 -1.01 21.55
C LEU A 169 -1.99 -1.93 21.96
N THR A 170 -2.05 -2.55 23.14
CA THR A 170 -1.00 -3.49 23.55
C THR A 170 -1.54 -4.73 24.25
N ASN A 171 -0.86 -5.87 24.06
CA ASN A 171 -1.05 -7.08 24.84
C ASN A 171 0.17 -7.35 25.76
N GLY A 172 0.92 -6.29 26.08
CA GLY A 172 2.20 -6.33 26.79
C GLY A 172 3.39 -6.75 25.93
N ARG A 173 3.17 -7.64 24.95
CA ARG A 173 4.19 -8.08 24.00
C ARG A 173 4.27 -7.14 22.81
N LYS A 174 3.17 -7.05 22.06
CA LYS A 174 3.01 -6.21 20.87
C LYS A 174 2.48 -4.84 21.26
N TRP A 175 3.01 -3.80 20.65
CA TRP A 175 2.59 -2.40 20.84
C TRP A 175 2.21 -1.83 19.48
N ARG A 176 0.92 -1.63 19.24
CA ARG A 176 0.37 -1.02 18.03
C ARG A 176 0.06 0.45 18.28
N LEU A 177 0.50 1.31 17.37
CA LEU A 177 0.15 2.72 17.29
C LEU A 177 -0.94 2.91 16.23
N TYR A 178 -1.94 3.73 16.55
CA TYR A 178 -3.03 4.12 15.67
C TYR A 178 -3.18 5.64 15.64
N GLY A 179 -3.30 6.21 14.44
CA GLY A 179 -3.63 7.62 14.22
C GLY A 179 -5.13 7.88 14.04
N THR A 180 -5.52 9.15 14.05
CA THR A 180 -6.90 9.66 13.82
C THR A 180 -7.21 10.01 12.36
N LYS A 181 -6.20 10.00 11.48
CA LYS A 181 -6.36 10.38 10.06
C LYS A 181 -6.88 9.24 9.18
N ASP A 182 -6.70 8.00 9.61
CA ASP A 182 -7.12 6.80 8.89
C ASP A 182 -8.22 6.07 9.67
N TYR A 183 -9.30 5.68 9.01
CA TYR A 183 -10.41 4.96 9.64
C TYR A 183 -10.21 3.44 9.62
N GLU A 184 -9.32 2.96 8.76
CA GLU A 184 -9.09 1.53 8.57
C GLU A 184 -8.36 0.92 9.79
N THR A 185 -8.87 -0.21 10.28
CA THR A 185 -8.27 -0.91 11.44
C THR A 185 -6.96 -1.61 11.11
N GLN A 186 -6.69 -1.80 9.81
CA GLN A 186 -5.44 -2.34 9.30
C GLN A 186 -4.33 -1.30 9.23
N THR A 187 -4.62 0.00 9.36
CA THR A 187 -3.58 1.05 9.31
C THR A 187 -2.94 1.24 10.68
N TYR A 188 -1.74 0.68 10.89
CA TYR A 188 -1.03 0.74 12.16
C TYR A 188 0.49 0.58 12.03
N TYR A 189 1.21 0.99 13.08
CA TYR A 189 2.62 0.67 13.31
C TYR A 189 2.76 -0.23 14.53
N GLU A 190 3.37 -1.41 14.42
CA GLU A 190 3.49 -2.41 15.48
C GLU A 190 4.96 -2.76 15.78
N VAL A 191 5.30 -2.94 17.06
CA VAL A 191 6.59 -3.52 17.48
C VAL A 191 6.41 -4.63 18.52
N ASP A 192 7.29 -5.63 18.49
CA ASP A 192 7.36 -6.71 19.49
C ASP A 192 8.45 -6.37 20.53
N LEU A 193 8.04 -5.78 21.66
CA LEU A 193 8.97 -5.26 22.66
C LEU A 193 9.90 -6.35 23.23
N PRO A 194 9.42 -7.54 23.64
CA PRO A 194 10.30 -8.64 24.05
C PRO A 194 11.37 -9.02 23.03
N GLU A 195 11.03 -9.03 21.74
CA GLU A 195 11.99 -9.37 20.67
C GLU A 195 13.10 -8.32 20.58
N LEU A 196 12.74 -7.03 20.62
CA LEU A 196 13.71 -5.93 20.64
C LEU A 196 14.62 -6.01 21.87
N LEU A 197 14.09 -6.30 23.05
CA LEU A 197 14.89 -6.45 24.27
C LEU A 197 15.82 -7.67 24.22
N GLU A 198 15.38 -8.77 23.61
CA GLU A 198 16.19 -10.00 23.47
C GLU A 198 17.26 -9.91 22.38
N SER A 199 17.05 -9.07 21.36
CA SER A 199 18.04 -8.78 20.31
C SER A 199 19.34 -8.21 20.90
N GLY A 200 19.23 -7.38 21.93
CA GLY A 200 20.37 -6.64 22.49
C GLY A 200 20.82 -5.45 21.64
N ASP A 201 20.08 -5.08 20.60
CA ASP A 201 20.43 -4.01 19.66
C ASP A 201 19.70 -2.70 20.01
N LEU A 202 20.48 -1.68 20.35
CA LEU A 202 19.95 -0.36 20.73
C LEU A 202 19.29 0.36 19.55
N GLU A 203 19.81 0.21 18.33
CA GLU A 203 19.23 0.87 17.15
C GLU A 203 17.86 0.26 16.81
N GLN A 204 17.72 -1.07 16.93
CA GLN A 204 16.41 -1.70 16.80
C GLN A 204 15.45 -1.27 17.91
N PHE A 205 15.93 -1.12 19.14
CA PHE A 205 15.10 -0.64 20.25
C PHE A 205 14.61 0.80 20.07
N LYS A 206 15.34 1.67 19.35
CA LYS A 206 14.92 3.06 19.09
C LYS A 206 13.61 3.15 18.31
N TYR A 207 13.27 2.15 17.49
CA TYR A 207 11.95 2.04 16.86
C TYR A 207 10.80 1.92 17.87
N PHE A 208 11.02 1.31 19.03
CA PHE A 208 10.07 1.39 20.13
C PHE A 208 10.20 2.70 20.90
N TYR A 209 11.41 3.07 21.32
CA TYR A 209 11.60 4.20 22.22
C TYR A 209 11.17 5.55 21.61
N CYS A 210 11.59 5.85 20.38
CA CYS A 210 11.30 7.12 19.72
C CYS A 210 9.81 7.27 19.37
N PHE A 211 9.14 6.17 19.00
CA PHE A 211 7.72 6.20 18.62
C PHE A 211 6.76 6.18 19.82
N PHE A 212 7.17 5.61 20.94
CA PHE A 212 6.29 5.44 22.11
C PHE A 212 6.63 6.36 23.28
N ARG A 213 7.66 7.20 23.26
CA ARG A 213 7.95 8.15 24.36
C ARG A 213 6.98 9.34 24.40
N PRO A 214 6.85 10.08 25.52
CA PRO A 214 6.00 11.27 25.62
C PRO A 214 6.15 12.29 24.49
N GLU A 215 7.38 12.65 24.14
CA GLU A 215 7.69 13.64 23.11
C GLU A 215 7.27 13.19 21.71
N ALA A 216 7.02 11.89 21.51
CA ALA A 216 6.52 11.36 20.25
C ALA A 216 5.15 11.96 19.89
N PHE A 217 4.33 12.21 20.92
CA PHE A 217 2.91 12.57 20.82
C PHE A 217 2.64 14.07 21.00
N VAL A 218 3.58 14.81 21.58
CA VAL A 218 3.36 16.21 21.98
C VAL A 218 3.86 17.16 20.91
N GLU A 219 3.04 18.15 20.57
CA GLU A 219 3.44 19.20 19.63
C GLU A 219 4.54 20.10 20.21
N ILE A 220 5.70 20.09 19.56
CA ILE A 220 6.79 21.04 19.78
C ILE A 220 6.84 21.95 18.56
N ALA A 221 6.67 23.27 18.77
CA ALA A 221 6.63 24.26 17.69
C ALA A 221 5.55 24.01 16.61
N GLY A 222 4.48 23.27 16.94
CA GLY A 222 3.30 23.08 16.11
C GLY A 222 3.21 21.73 15.36
N THR A 223 4.14 20.81 15.61
CA THR A 223 4.09 19.42 15.14
C THR A 223 4.65 18.49 16.21
N SER A 224 4.14 17.27 16.32
CA SER A 224 4.75 16.19 17.10
C SER A 224 5.69 15.36 16.23
N PHE A 225 6.58 14.56 16.83
CA PHE A 225 7.45 13.64 16.08
C PHE A 225 6.62 12.68 15.21
N LEU A 226 5.56 12.06 15.74
CA LEU A 226 4.72 11.15 14.96
C LEU A 226 4.02 11.85 13.79
N GLU A 227 3.63 13.12 13.94
CA GLU A 227 3.09 13.90 12.83
C GLU A 227 4.14 14.26 11.79
N THR A 228 5.36 14.56 12.21
CA THR A 228 6.49 14.78 11.30
C THR A 228 6.76 13.53 10.48
N VAL A 229 6.94 12.38 11.14
CA VAL A 229 7.13 11.07 10.47
C VAL A 229 5.99 10.79 9.51
N TRP A 230 4.74 11.02 9.90
CA TRP A 230 3.58 10.83 9.02
C TRP A 230 3.60 11.75 7.80
N ASN A 231 3.83 13.06 7.98
CA ASN A 231 3.82 14.02 6.86
C ASN A 231 5.00 13.79 5.90
N GLU A 232 6.17 13.43 6.44
CA GLU A 232 7.35 13.13 5.62
C GLU A 232 7.24 11.76 4.95
N SER A 233 6.57 10.79 5.57
CA SER A 233 6.21 9.51 4.93
C SER A 233 5.31 9.74 3.71
N GLU A 234 4.26 10.56 3.82
CA GLU A 234 3.40 10.92 2.69
C GLU A 234 4.19 11.57 1.55
N THR A 235 5.15 12.43 1.90
CA THR A 235 6.01 13.10 0.91
C THR A 235 6.94 12.09 0.25
N ALA A 236 7.57 11.20 1.02
CA ALA A 236 8.48 10.18 0.51
C ALA A 236 7.76 9.16 -0.38
N ALA A 237 6.54 8.75 -0.04
CA ALA A 237 5.73 7.88 -0.88
C ALA A 237 5.37 8.54 -2.23
N GLN A 238 5.09 9.86 -2.23
CA GLN A 238 4.86 10.60 -3.47
C GLN A 238 6.13 10.70 -4.32
N GLU A 239 7.28 11.06 -3.72
CA GLU A 239 8.58 11.09 -4.40
C GLU A 239 8.93 9.74 -5.00
N LEU A 240 8.74 8.65 -4.24
CA LEU A 240 8.93 7.27 -4.70
C LEU A 240 8.08 6.95 -5.93
N GLY A 241 6.81 7.38 -5.95
CA GLY A 241 5.91 7.20 -7.09
C GLY A 241 6.40 7.93 -8.35
N GLU A 242 6.90 9.15 -8.22
CA GLU A 242 7.46 9.94 -9.33
C GLU A 242 8.76 9.32 -9.86
N ASP A 243 9.69 8.94 -8.98
CA ASP A 243 10.96 8.30 -9.36
C ASP A 243 10.72 6.93 -10.04
N LEU A 244 9.80 6.14 -9.50
CA LEU A 244 9.45 4.84 -10.07
C LEU A 244 8.84 5.00 -11.46
N GLN A 245 8.02 6.02 -11.69
CA GLN A 245 7.42 6.28 -13.00
C GLN A 245 8.49 6.41 -14.11
N ASP A 246 9.54 7.19 -13.87
CA ASP A 246 10.65 7.35 -14.81
C ASP A 246 11.42 6.04 -15.05
N ASN A 247 11.67 5.28 -13.98
CA ASN A 247 12.33 3.99 -14.08
C ASN A 247 11.51 2.96 -14.87
N VAL A 248 10.18 2.97 -14.71
CA VAL A 248 9.26 2.07 -15.40
C VAL A 248 9.28 2.32 -16.91
N PHE A 249 9.39 3.57 -17.37
CA PHE A 249 9.53 3.86 -18.80
C PHE A 249 10.84 3.33 -19.39
N THR A 250 11.93 3.48 -18.63
CA THR A 250 13.23 2.91 -19.00
C THR A 250 13.12 1.38 -19.08
N ALA A 251 12.50 0.76 -18.08
CA ALA A 251 12.27 -0.68 -18.04
C ALA A 251 11.45 -1.17 -19.26
N LEU A 252 10.39 -0.46 -19.64
CA LEU A 252 9.58 -0.79 -20.82
C LEU A 252 10.43 -0.78 -22.10
N ARG A 253 11.29 0.24 -22.28
CA ARG A 253 12.20 0.33 -23.44
C ARG A 253 13.19 -0.83 -23.46
N VAL A 254 13.89 -1.05 -22.35
CA VAL A 254 14.90 -2.12 -22.20
C VAL A 254 14.27 -3.49 -22.44
N LEU A 255 13.03 -3.69 -22.00
CA LEU A 255 12.31 -4.92 -22.21
C LEU A 255 11.98 -5.15 -23.70
N GLY A 256 11.49 -4.11 -24.38
CA GLY A 256 11.23 -4.17 -25.82
C GLY A 256 12.50 -4.46 -26.63
N GLU A 257 13.62 -3.82 -26.27
CA GLU A 257 14.93 -4.09 -26.85
C GLU A 257 15.38 -5.54 -26.58
N GLY A 258 15.21 -6.02 -25.34
CA GLY A 258 15.53 -7.37 -24.94
C GLY A 258 14.77 -8.43 -25.73
N PHE A 259 13.49 -8.22 -26.02
CA PHE A 259 12.71 -9.11 -26.90
C PHE A 259 13.25 -9.13 -28.32
N VAL A 260 13.60 -7.97 -28.87
CA VAL A 260 14.14 -7.86 -30.24
C VAL A 260 15.46 -8.60 -30.36
N GLU A 261 16.41 -8.31 -29.47
CA GLU A 261 17.77 -8.84 -29.52
C GLU A 261 17.83 -10.33 -29.15
N SER A 262 17.02 -10.78 -28.17
CA SER A 262 17.05 -12.17 -27.70
C SER A 262 16.39 -13.15 -28.69
N ASN A 263 15.46 -12.68 -29.52
CA ASN A 263 14.69 -13.52 -30.44
C ASN A 263 14.96 -13.22 -31.93
N ASP A 264 15.92 -12.35 -32.24
CA ASP A 264 16.22 -11.88 -33.60
C ASP A 264 14.96 -11.33 -34.33
N LEU A 265 14.11 -10.55 -33.64
CA LEU A 265 12.87 -10.01 -34.24
C LEU A 265 13.19 -8.89 -35.24
N ASP A 266 12.65 -9.00 -36.45
CA ASP A 266 12.80 -7.96 -37.49
C ASP A 266 11.66 -6.94 -37.38
N ILE A 267 11.84 -5.92 -36.52
CA ILE A 267 10.86 -4.86 -36.32
C ILE A 267 11.07 -3.76 -37.37
N ASP A 268 10.29 -3.80 -38.44
CA ASP A 268 10.29 -2.76 -39.47
C ASP A 268 9.74 -1.44 -38.89
N PRO A 269 10.46 -0.31 -38.98
CA PRO A 269 9.96 0.99 -38.54
C PRO A 269 8.62 1.40 -39.18
N ASP A 270 8.32 0.91 -40.38
CA ASP A 270 7.08 1.18 -41.10
C ASP A 270 5.96 0.16 -40.76
N ASP A 271 6.24 -0.89 -40.00
CA ASP A 271 5.25 -1.87 -39.52
C ASP A 271 4.72 -1.49 -38.13
N GLU A 272 3.65 -0.71 -38.14
CA GLU A 272 2.94 -0.26 -36.94
C GLU A 272 2.40 -1.45 -36.13
N ALA A 273 1.84 -2.47 -36.78
CA ALA A 273 1.24 -3.61 -36.08
C ALA A 273 2.26 -4.44 -35.30
N ALA A 274 3.45 -4.65 -35.87
CA ALA A 274 4.52 -5.36 -35.18
C ALA A 274 5.06 -4.58 -33.97
N ARG A 275 5.15 -3.24 -34.08
CA ARG A 275 5.56 -2.37 -32.97
C ARG A 275 4.50 -2.32 -31.86
N ASP A 276 3.22 -2.30 -32.23
CA ASP A 276 2.11 -2.33 -31.29
C ASP A 276 2.05 -3.66 -30.54
N GLU A 277 2.21 -4.80 -31.23
CA GLU A 277 2.28 -6.12 -30.59
C GLU A 277 3.48 -6.22 -29.62
N LEU A 278 4.67 -5.77 -30.05
CA LEU A 278 5.85 -5.74 -29.18
C LEU A 278 5.62 -4.87 -27.93
N LYS A 279 5.02 -3.69 -28.10
CA LYS A 279 4.68 -2.79 -26.98
C LYS A 279 3.69 -3.46 -26.05
N GLU A 280 2.59 -3.97 -26.57
CA GLU A 280 1.52 -4.58 -25.78
C GLU A 280 2.05 -5.73 -24.93
N GLN A 281 2.85 -6.62 -25.50
CA GLN A 281 3.39 -7.77 -24.78
C GLN A 281 4.51 -7.36 -23.80
N SER A 282 5.27 -6.31 -24.10
CA SER A 282 6.21 -5.73 -23.14
C SER A 282 5.47 -5.13 -21.95
N LEU A 283 4.34 -4.45 -22.17
CA LEU A 283 3.48 -3.93 -21.11
C LEU A 283 2.89 -5.04 -20.25
N VAL A 284 2.38 -6.11 -20.86
CA VAL A 284 1.85 -7.28 -20.13
C VAL A 284 2.88 -7.79 -19.13
N LEU A 285 4.10 -8.05 -19.58
CA LEU A 285 5.16 -8.56 -18.72
C LEU A 285 5.57 -7.55 -17.64
N LEU A 286 5.65 -6.26 -17.97
CA LEU A 286 5.95 -5.20 -17.01
C LEU A 286 4.88 -5.14 -15.91
N TYR A 287 3.60 -5.23 -16.28
CA TYR A 287 2.49 -5.26 -15.32
C TYR A 287 2.52 -6.53 -14.47
N ARG A 288 2.87 -7.70 -15.02
CA ARG A 288 3.03 -8.93 -14.24
C ARG A 288 4.11 -8.77 -13.17
N LEU A 289 5.24 -8.16 -13.52
CA LEU A 289 6.33 -7.88 -12.58
C LEU A 289 5.90 -6.92 -11.47
N MET A 290 5.31 -5.78 -11.85
CA MET A 290 4.85 -4.78 -10.88
C MET A 290 3.76 -5.34 -9.95
N PHE A 291 2.84 -6.16 -10.48
CA PHE A 291 1.82 -6.83 -9.68
C PHE A 291 2.44 -7.76 -8.65
N VAL A 292 3.40 -8.60 -9.05
CA VAL A 292 4.09 -9.52 -8.14
C VAL A 292 4.85 -8.74 -7.07
N LEU A 293 5.58 -7.68 -7.44
CA LEU A 293 6.28 -6.82 -6.47
C LEU A 293 5.34 -6.25 -5.41
N TYR A 294 4.16 -5.77 -5.85
CA TYR A 294 3.13 -5.30 -4.94
C TYR A 294 2.53 -6.43 -4.09
N ALA A 295 2.24 -7.58 -4.70
CA ALA A 295 1.63 -8.70 -4.00
C ALA A 295 2.57 -9.28 -2.94
N GLU A 296 3.87 -9.39 -3.20
CA GLU A 296 4.88 -9.81 -2.22
C GLU A 296 5.08 -8.74 -1.13
N SER A 297 5.17 -7.45 -1.47
CA SER A 297 5.36 -6.40 -0.44
C SER A 297 4.19 -6.31 0.54
N ARG A 298 2.99 -6.69 0.10
CA ARG A 298 1.78 -6.77 0.93
C ARG A 298 1.54 -8.16 1.56
N GLY A 299 2.40 -9.14 1.30
CA GLY A 299 2.25 -10.51 1.78
C GLY A 299 1.01 -11.22 1.24
N LEU A 300 0.50 -10.84 0.08
CA LEU A 300 -0.73 -11.39 -0.52
C LEU A 300 -0.51 -12.76 -1.16
N ILE A 301 0.73 -13.05 -1.60
CA ILE A 301 1.13 -14.34 -2.18
C ILE A 301 2.13 -15.12 -1.30
N ASP A 302 2.48 -14.58 -0.13
CA ASP A 302 3.41 -15.22 0.79
C ASP A 302 2.72 -16.34 1.58
N PRO A 303 3.25 -17.58 1.56
CA PRO A 303 2.69 -18.65 2.35
C PRO A 303 2.75 -18.38 3.86
N ASP A 304 1.67 -18.69 4.58
CA ASP A 304 1.62 -18.54 6.05
C ASP A 304 2.58 -19.49 6.80
N ASP A 305 2.83 -20.70 6.26
CA ASP A 305 3.74 -21.67 6.91
C ASP A 305 5.20 -21.29 6.63
N PRO A 306 6.05 -21.14 7.68
CA PRO A 306 7.43 -20.70 7.50
C PRO A 306 8.29 -21.56 6.57
N LYS A 307 7.98 -22.86 6.41
CA LYS A 307 8.75 -23.71 5.48
C LYS A 307 8.29 -23.53 4.05
N ARG A 308 6.98 -23.36 3.84
CA ARG A 308 6.42 -23.05 2.51
C ARG A 308 6.90 -21.68 2.05
N ASN A 309 6.91 -20.70 2.96
CA ASN A 309 7.44 -19.38 2.71
C ASN A 309 8.93 -19.43 2.29
N ALA A 310 9.77 -20.15 3.05
CA ALA A 310 11.17 -20.32 2.67
C ALA A 310 11.36 -20.99 1.29
N GLU A 311 10.56 -22.01 0.96
CA GLU A 311 10.58 -22.67 -0.36
C GLU A 311 10.18 -21.70 -1.48
N TYR A 312 9.14 -20.88 -1.23
CA TYR A 312 8.68 -19.84 -2.15
C TYR A 312 9.78 -18.80 -2.41
N HIS A 313 10.38 -18.24 -1.37
CA HIS A 313 11.41 -17.22 -1.53
C HIS A 313 12.66 -17.73 -2.24
N GLU A 314 13.09 -18.96 -1.93
CA GLU A 314 14.27 -19.56 -2.57
C GLU A 314 14.06 -19.76 -4.08
N ASN A 315 12.87 -20.17 -4.51
CA ASN A 315 12.66 -20.69 -5.87
C ASN A 315 11.85 -19.78 -6.79
N PHE A 316 10.96 -18.95 -6.26
CA PHE A 316 9.96 -18.21 -7.03
C PHE A 316 10.02 -16.71 -6.79
N SER A 317 10.21 -16.28 -5.54
CA SER A 317 10.05 -14.87 -5.16
C SER A 317 10.82 -13.89 -6.05
N LEU A 318 10.13 -12.84 -6.47
CA LEU A 318 10.71 -11.74 -7.23
C LEU A 318 11.44 -10.79 -6.28
N ASP A 319 10.94 -10.59 -5.06
CA ASP A 319 11.59 -9.87 -3.98
C ASP A 319 12.99 -10.44 -3.67
N ALA A 320 13.10 -11.77 -3.53
CA ALA A 320 14.40 -12.40 -3.35
C ALA A 320 15.34 -12.17 -4.55
N LYS A 321 14.79 -12.11 -5.78
CA LYS A 321 15.58 -11.93 -6.99
C LYS A 321 16.04 -10.48 -7.21
N ARG A 322 15.20 -9.49 -6.90
CA ARG A 322 15.59 -8.08 -6.98
C ARG A 322 16.71 -7.74 -5.99
N SER A 323 16.68 -8.31 -4.80
CA SER A 323 17.75 -8.16 -3.79
C SER A 323 19.07 -8.75 -4.29
N GLU A 324 19.05 -9.95 -4.87
CA GLU A 324 20.24 -10.54 -5.50
C GLU A 324 20.82 -9.66 -6.63
N ILE A 325 19.96 -9.08 -7.48
CA ILE A 325 20.39 -8.20 -8.57
C ILE A 325 21.00 -6.90 -8.04
N LEU A 326 20.42 -6.30 -7.00
CA LEU A 326 20.97 -5.12 -6.36
C LEU A 326 22.36 -5.39 -5.77
N ASP A 327 22.51 -6.51 -5.04
CA ASP A 327 23.78 -6.95 -4.46
C ASP A 327 24.86 -7.21 -5.53
N ASP A 328 24.49 -7.88 -6.63
CA ASP A 328 25.40 -8.17 -7.74
C ASP A 328 25.95 -6.89 -8.41
N LEU A 329 25.20 -5.79 -8.35
CA LEU A 329 25.49 -4.51 -9.00
C LEU A 329 26.00 -3.42 -8.03
N GLU A 330 26.24 -3.77 -6.76
CA GLU A 330 26.69 -2.83 -5.75
C GLU A 330 27.97 -2.09 -6.18
N GLY A 331 27.88 -0.76 -6.28
CA GLY A 331 29.00 0.10 -6.66
C GLY A 331 29.34 0.15 -8.15
N GLU A 332 28.53 -0.45 -9.02
CA GLU A 332 28.63 -0.34 -10.47
C GLU A 332 27.86 0.87 -11.02
N ASP A 333 28.32 1.44 -12.13
CA ASP A 333 27.56 2.48 -12.85
C ASP A 333 26.51 1.84 -13.75
N VAL A 334 25.26 1.88 -13.29
CA VAL A 334 24.10 1.27 -13.94
C VAL A 334 23.38 2.19 -14.92
N THR A 335 23.82 3.46 -15.05
CA THR A 335 23.10 4.49 -15.83
C THR A 335 22.84 4.05 -17.28
N GLY A 336 23.83 3.44 -17.93
CA GLY A 336 23.78 3.08 -19.36
C GLY A 336 23.62 1.60 -19.70
N GLY A 337 23.18 0.74 -18.76
CA GLY A 337 22.93 -0.68 -19.04
C GLY A 337 24.19 -1.58 -19.12
N ASP A 338 25.37 -1.00 -19.41
CA ASP A 338 26.64 -1.74 -19.59
C ASP A 338 27.03 -2.63 -18.39
N ALA A 339 26.62 -2.28 -17.17
CA ALA A 339 26.87 -3.09 -15.97
C ALA A 339 26.17 -4.46 -16.06
N PHE A 340 24.91 -4.49 -16.50
CA PHE A 340 24.12 -5.72 -16.60
C PHE A 340 24.69 -6.69 -17.63
N HIS A 341 25.19 -6.20 -18.76
CA HIS A 341 25.85 -7.02 -19.79
C HIS A 341 27.23 -7.55 -19.36
N ARG A 342 27.87 -6.95 -18.35
CA ARG A 342 29.11 -7.46 -17.77
C ARG A 342 28.86 -8.55 -16.75
N GLU A 343 27.83 -8.38 -15.92
CA GLU A 343 27.53 -9.29 -14.82
C GLU A 343 26.73 -10.52 -15.29
N TYR A 344 25.72 -10.29 -16.13
CA TYR A 344 24.84 -11.34 -16.64
C TYR A 344 25.21 -11.77 -18.06
N SER A 345 24.90 -13.02 -18.40
CA SER A 345 25.23 -13.59 -19.70
C SER A 345 24.11 -13.38 -20.71
N GLU A 346 24.42 -12.76 -21.85
CA GLU A 346 23.52 -12.60 -23.02
C GLU A 346 22.97 -13.92 -23.59
N TYR A 347 23.58 -15.07 -23.23
CA TYR A 347 23.15 -16.39 -23.69
C TYR A 347 22.32 -17.16 -22.66
N SER A 348 22.10 -16.59 -21.49
CA SER A 348 21.33 -17.20 -20.40
C SER A 348 19.96 -16.55 -20.31
N THR A 349 18.94 -17.38 -20.08
CA THR A 349 17.55 -16.97 -19.84
C THR A 349 17.05 -17.52 -18.50
N THR A 350 17.95 -17.64 -17.53
CA THR A 350 17.64 -18.25 -16.23
C THR A 350 16.64 -17.42 -15.45
N ILE A 351 16.77 -16.09 -15.49
CA ILE A 351 15.85 -15.17 -14.80
C ILE A 351 14.47 -15.25 -15.46
N TRP A 352 14.41 -15.21 -16.79
CA TRP A 352 13.18 -15.43 -17.56
C TRP A 352 12.46 -16.72 -17.15
N ASN A 353 13.17 -17.85 -17.14
CA ASN A 353 12.59 -19.14 -16.76
C ASN A 353 12.08 -19.18 -15.31
N ARG A 354 12.67 -18.41 -14.39
CA ARG A 354 12.17 -18.26 -13.01
C ARG A 354 10.87 -17.46 -13.01
N LEU A 355 10.83 -16.33 -13.71
CA LEU A 355 9.65 -15.48 -13.84
C LEU A 355 8.46 -16.23 -14.46
N THR A 356 8.67 -16.99 -15.53
CA THR A 356 7.60 -17.80 -16.15
C THR A 356 6.96 -18.75 -15.13
N ARG A 357 7.77 -19.45 -14.32
CA ARG A 357 7.24 -20.36 -13.28
C ARG A 357 6.52 -19.61 -12.17
N LEU A 358 6.98 -18.41 -11.82
CA LEU A 358 6.30 -17.56 -10.86
C LEU A 358 4.94 -17.10 -11.40
N PHE A 359 4.87 -16.74 -12.68
CA PHE A 359 3.61 -16.35 -13.32
C PHE A 359 2.64 -17.52 -13.45
N ASP A 360 3.12 -18.72 -13.80
CA ASP A 360 2.30 -19.94 -13.80
C ASP A 360 1.76 -20.23 -12.39
N LEU A 361 2.60 -20.06 -11.37
CA LEU A 361 2.25 -20.24 -9.95
C LEU A 361 1.17 -19.26 -9.50
N VAL A 362 1.27 -17.99 -9.92
CA VAL A 362 0.27 -16.96 -9.65
C VAL A 362 -1.02 -17.24 -10.43
N ASP A 363 -0.94 -17.64 -11.69
CA ASP A 363 -2.10 -17.91 -12.53
C ASP A 363 -2.93 -19.10 -12.00
N GLU A 364 -2.28 -20.27 -11.88
CA GLU A 364 -2.91 -21.55 -11.55
C GLU A 364 -3.08 -21.80 -10.05
N GLY A 365 -2.33 -21.07 -9.21
CA GLY A 365 -2.22 -21.32 -7.78
C GLY A 365 -1.45 -22.61 -7.44
N GLU A 366 -1.08 -22.78 -6.18
CA GLU A 366 -0.46 -24.02 -5.68
C GLU A 366 -0.90 -24.32 -4.24
N GLU A 367 -1.76 -25.33 -4.08
CA GLU A 367 -2.32 -25.75 -2.78
C GLU A 367 -1.21 -26.23 -1.83
N ASP A 368 -0.15 -26.86 -2.34
CA ASP A 368 0.94 -27.34 -1.48
C ASP A 368 1.78 -26.19 -0.88
N LEU A 369 1.74 -25.00 -1.51
CA LEU A 369 2.37 -23.77 -1.04
C LEU A 369 1.37 -22.80 -0.37
N ASP A 370 0.09 -23.14 -0.26
CA ASP A 370 -0.98 -22.23 0.18
C ASP A 370 -1.16 -20.97 -0.70
N ILE A 371 -0.77 -21.03 -1.98
CA ILE A 371 -0.93 -19.90 -2.91
C ILE A 371 -2.25 -20.03 -3.66
N PRO A 372 -3.19 -19.08 -3.54
CA PRO A 372 -4.45 -19.13 -4.27
C PRO A 372 -4.25 -18.83 -5.77
N PRO A 373 -5.07 -19.39 -6.67
CA PRO A 373 -5.06 -19.02 -8.09
C PRO A 373 -5.57 -17.60 -8.30
N TYR A 374 -4.84 -16.81 -9.08
CA TYR A 374 -5.21 -15.44 -9.44
C TYR A 374 -6.04 -15.37 -10.74
N ASN A 375 -6.21 -16.49 -11.46
CA ASN A 375 -7.06 -16.68 -12.65
C ASN A 375 -6.87 -15.65 -13.78
N GLY A 376 -6.07 -16.02 -14.77
CA GLY A 376 -6.42 -16.02 -16.19
C GLY A 376 -6.69 -14.69 -16.89
N GLY A 377 -6.45 -13.55 -16.26
CA GLY A 377 -6.43 -12.26 -16.95
C GLY A 377 -5.03 -11.97 -17.45
N LEU A 378 -4.41 -10.94 -16.87
CA LEU A 378 -3.02 -10.56 -17.09
C LEU A 378 -2.02 -11.74 -17.09
N PHE A 379 -2.24 -12.78 -16.28
CA PHE A 379 -1.32 -13.93 -16.14
C PHE A 379 -1.63 -15.11 -17.06
N ASP A 380 -2.72 -15.07 -17.83
CA ASP A 380 -3.10 -16.16 -18.73
C ASP A 380 -2.04 -16.38 -19.81
N THR A 381 -1.67 -17.63 -20.04
CA THR A 381 -0.68 -17.97 -21.06
C THR A 381 -1.31 -18.11 -22.45
N ASP A 382 -2.57 -18.55 -22.53
CA ASP A 382 -3.30 -18.74 -23.79
C ASP A 382 -3.65 -17.39 -24.44
N ASP A 383 -3.92 -16.34 -23.65
CA ASP A 383 -4.21 -14.99 -24.16
C ASP A 383 -2.93 -14.20 -24.52
N HIS A 384 -1.76 -14.63 -24.05
CA HIS A 384 -0.47 -13.96 -24.25
C HIS A 384 0.56 -14.85 -24.96
N THR A 385 0.19 -15.43 -26.10
CA THR A 385 1.03 -16.40 -26.84
C THR A 385 2.41 -15.87 -27.23
N PHE A 386 2.56 -14.57 -27.44
CA PHE A 386 3.87 -13.96 -27.74
C PHE A 386 4.87 -14.21 -26.61
N LEU A 387 4.44 -14.09 -25.34
CA LEU A 387 5.29 -14.34 -24.18
C LEU A 387 5.61 -15.83 -24.01
N ALA A 388 4.77 -16.73 -24.53
CA ALA A 388 5.03 -18.17 -24.54
C ALA A 388 6.03 -18.59 -25.63
N ASP A 389 6.08 -17.84 -26.74
CA ASP A 389 6.91 -18.16 -27.91
C ASP A 389 8.27 -17.45 -27.91
N ASN A 390 8.46 -16.42 -27.07
CA ASN A 390 9.68 -15.62 -27.00
C ASN A 390 10.32 -15.68 -25.60
N GLU A 391 11.62 -15.38 -25.52
CA GLU A 391 12.35 -15.25 -24.26
C GLU A 391 13.23 -14.00 -24.24
N VAL A 392 13.57 -13.50 -23.05
CA VAL A 392 14.49 -12.36 -22.91
C VAL A 392 15.71 -12.81 -22.12
N SER A 393 16.90 -12.45 -22.61
CA SER A 393 18.17 -12.78 -21.95
C SER A 393 18.37 -12.06 -20.61
N ASP A 394 19.16 -12.69 -19.74
CA ASP A 394 19.36 -12.28 -18.35
C ASP A 394 19.80 -10.81 -18.19
N PRO A 395 20.70 -10.22 -19.01
CA PRO A 395 21.08 -8.81 -18.86
C PRO A 395 19.89 -7.84 -18.94
N TYR A 396 19.01 -8.03 -19.92
CA TYR A 396 17.85 -7.16 -20.11
C TYR A 396 16.81 -7.37 -19.01
N ILE A 397 16.51 -8.62 -18.63
CA ILE A 397 15.57 -8.87 -17.53
C ILE A 397 16.13 -8.38 -16.20
N ALA A 398 17.43 -8.53 -15.93
CA ALA A 398 18.05 -8.01 -14.73
C ALA A 398 17.95 -6.49 -14.68
N GLU A 399 18.20 -5.78 -15.78
CA GLU A 399 18.00 -4.33 -15.85
C GLU A 399 16.54 -3.95 -15.64
N VAL A 400 15.59 -4.62 -16.28
CA VAL A 400 14.14 -4.38 -16.08
C VAL A 400 13.76 -4.53 -14.61
N ILE A 401 14.17 -5.64 -13.97
CA ILE A 401 13.88 -5.87 -12.54
C ILE A 401 14.55 -4.78 -11.69
N PHE A 402 15.81 -4.45 -11.95
CA PHE A 402 16.52 -3.41 -11.19
C PHE A 402 15.83 -2.05 -11.28
N ARG A 403 15.45 -1.62 -12.49
CA ARG A 403 14.74 -0.35 -12.70
C ARG A 403 13.40 -0.33 -11.98
N LEU A 404 12.62 -1.41 -12.08
CA LEU A 404 11.35 -1.53 -11.35
C LEU A 404 11.55 -1.60 -9.83
N SER A 405 12.70 -2.07 -9.37
CA SER A 405 12.89 -2.42 -7.96
C SER A 405 13.61 -1.37 -7.15
N THR A 406 14.19 -0.33 -7.77
CA THR A 406 15.07 0.59 -7.06
C THR A 406 14.65 2.05 -7.20
N THR A 407 14.95 2.82 -6.15
CA THR A 407 14.95 4.28 -6.15
C THR A 407 16.34 4.79 -5.72
N LEU A 408 16.56 6.10 -5.79
CA LEU A 408 17.77 6.75 -5.28
C LEU A 408 17.49 7.33 -3.89
N ASN A 409 18.35 7.00 -2.93
CA ASN A 409 18.34 7.67 -1.63
C ASN A 409 19.00 9.07 -1.72
N GLU A 410 19.01 9.82 -0.61
CA GLU A 410 19.59 11.17 -0.58
C GLU A 410 21.09 11.22 -0.88
N GLU A 411 21.80 10.11 -0.66
CA GLU A 411 23.22 9.96 -0.98
C GLU A 411 23.48 9.61 -2.45
N GLY A 412 22.42 9.36 -3.22
CA GLY A 412 22.48 8.95 -4.62
C GLY A 412 22.80 7.46 -4.81
N GLU A 413 22.58 6.64 -3.79
CA GLU A 413 22.73 5.19 -3.83
C GLU A 413 21.39 4.52 -4.18
N HIS A 414 21.46 3.39 -4.88
CA HIS A 414 20.28 2.62 -5.23
C HIS A 414 19.83 1.77 -4.05
N VAL A 415 18.56 1.93 -3.68
CA VAL A 415 17.90 1.20 -2.59
C VAL A 415 16.59 0.62 -3.09
N LEU A 416 16.12 -0.46 -2.47
CA LEU A 416 14.89 -1.12 -2.90
C LEU A 416 13.67 -0.23 -2.67
N ALA A 417 12.82 -0.13 -3.69
CA ALA A 417 11.53 0.51 -3.60
C ALA A 417 10.55 -0.36 -2.79
N ASP A 418 9.91 0.23 -1.79
CA ASP A 418 8.83 -0.43 -1.05
C ASP A 418 7.50 -0.25 -1.79
N TYR A 419 7.06 -1.32 -2.47
CA TYR A 419 5.79 -1.32 -3.19
C TYR A 419 4.57 -1.31 -2.25
N ALA A 420 4.73 -1.59 -0.95
CA ALA A 420 3.64 -1.44 0.00
C ALA A 420 3.25 0.03 0.20
N ASP A 421 4.23 0.94 0.15
CA ASP A 421 4.03 2.39 0.28
C ASP A 421 3.34 3.01 -0.95
N LEU A 422 3.37 2.32 -2.08
CA LEU A 422 2.67 2.75 -3.28
C LEU A 422 1.17 2.51 -3.10
N ASP A 423 0.43 3.58 -2.84
CA ASP A 423 -1.03 3.53 -2.93
C ASP A 423 -1.45 3.00 -4.32
N THR A 424 -2.51 2.20 -4.34
CA THR A 424 -3.23 1.76 -5.55
C THR A 424 -3.45 2.88 -6.58
N ARG A 425 -3.60 4.13 -6.10
CA ARG A 425 -3.70 5.36 -6.89
C ARG A 425 -2.42 5.66 -7.71
N HIS A 426 -1.24 5.57 -7.08
CA HIS A 426 0.03 5.82 -7.76
C HIS A 426 0.29 4.76 -8.81
N LEU A 427 -0.01 3.49 -8.50
CA LEU A 427 0.13 2.38 -9.42
C LEU A 427 -0.77 2.55 -10.65
N GLY A 428 -2.03 2.96 -10.45
CA GLY A 428 -2.97 3.26 -11.54
C GLY A 428 -2.47 4.37 -12.48
N THR A 429 -1.82 5.40 -11.92
CA THR A 429 -1.26 6.52 -12.70
C THR A 429 -0.07 6.07 -13.56
N ILE A 430 0.83 5.24 -13.00
CA ILE A 430 1.96 4.66 -13.75
C ILE A 430 1.43 3.81 -14.90
N TYR A 431 0.44 2.94 -14.64
CA TYR A 431 -0.16 2.08 -15.64
C TYR A 431 -0.82 2.85 -16.79
N GLU A 432 -1.60 3.88 -16.47
CA GLU A 432 -2.24 4.73 -17.46
C GLU A 432 -1.20 5.50 -18.30
N GLY A 433 -0.19 6.07 -17.65
CA GLY A 433 0.91 6.73 -18.33
C GLY A 433 1.56 5.83 -19.37
N LEU A 434 1.82 4.57 -19.05
CA LEU A 434 2.41 3.59 -19.97
C LEU A 434 1.54 3.28 -21.21
N LEU A 435 0.22 3.28 -21.08
CA LEU A 435 -0.68 3.03 -22.21
C LEU A 435 -0.56 4.11 -23.29
N GLU A 436 -0.27 5.36 -22.91
CA GLU A 436 -0.16 6.52 -23.81
C GLU A 436 1.11 6.56 -24.68
N HIS A 437 2.05 5.64 -24.47
CA HIS A 437 3.35 5.65 -25.15
C HIS A 437 3.38 4.82 -26.42
N GLU A 438 4.29 5.10 -27.35
CA GLU A 438 4.54 4.27 -28.53
C GLU A 438 6.01 3.86 -28.63
N PHE A 439 6.23 2.64 -29.13
CA PHE A 439 7.54 2.19 -29.57
C PHE A 439 7.89 2.78 -30.93
N ARG A 440 9.04 3.44 -31.02
CA ARG A 440 9.60 3.97 -32.27
C ARG A 440 11.06 3.55 -32.41
N ILE A 441 11.53 3.55 -33.65
CA ILE A 441 12.91 3.21 -33.99
C ILE A 441 13.68 4.48 -34.31
N ALA A 442 14.82 4.66 -33.68
CA ALA A 442 15.64 5.86 -33.80
C ALA A 442 16.15 6.05 -35.24
N PRO A 443 16.06 7.28 -35.80
CA PRO A 443 16.60 7.59 -37.12
C PRO A 443 18.15 7.56 -37.12
N ASN A 444 18.76 7.79 -38.29
CA ASN A 444 20.23 7.68 -38.46
C ASN A 444 21.04 8.59 -37.54
N GLU A 445 20.46 9.69 -37.08
CA GLU A 445 21.06 10.67 -36.18
C GLU A 445 21.03 10.24 -34.71
N GLY A 446 20.33 9.15 -34.37
CA GLY A 446 20.04 8.75 -32.99
C GLY A 446 19.06 9.70 -32.28
N MET A 447 18.66 9.34 -31.08
CA MET A 447 17.77 10.13 -30.24
C MET A 447 18.39 10.35 -28.85
N ALA A 448 18.06 11.47 -28.22
CA ALA A 448 18.42 11.76 -26.84
C ALA A 448 17.20 12.26 -26.06
N ALA A 449 16.94 11.65 -24.91
CA ALA A 449 15.92 12.10 -23.98
C ALA A 449 16.43 13.28 -23.16
N VAL A 450 15.62 14.32 -23.02
CA VAL A 450 15.90 15.47 -22.13
C VAL A 450 14.73 15.67 -21.18
N SER A 451 15.02 16.03 -19.94
CA SER A 451 13.98 16.38 -18.96
C SER A 451 13.42 17.77 -19.26
N GLU A 452 12.12 17.86 -19.60
CA GLU A 452 11.38 19.10 -19.82
C GLU A 452 9.97 19.02 -19.19
N ASP A 453 9.56 20.07 -18.46
CA ASP A 453 8.21 20.23 -17.88
C ASP A 453 7.67 19.02 -17.07
N GLY A 454 8.53 18.31 -16.33
CA GLY A 454 8.13 17.19 -15.48
C GLY A 454 7.98 15.85 -16.22
N GLY A 455 8.61 15.71 -17.39
CA GLY A 455 8.74 14.44 -18.11
C GLY A 455 9.91 14.43 -19.10
N GLN A 456 10.06 13.32 -19.82
CA GLN A 456 11.12 13.15 -20.81
C GLN A 456 10.64 13.45 -22.24
N VAL A 457 11.39 14.27 -22.97
CA VAL A 457 11.15 14.58 -24.39
C VAL A 457 12.32 14.11 -25.22
N TRP A 458 12.03 13.33 -26.27
CA TRP A 458 13.05 12.84 -27.19
C TRP A 458 13.36 13.85 -28.30
N LYS A 459 14.64 14.21 -28.43
CA LYS A 459 15.18 15.10 -29.45
C LYS A 459 16.25 14.39 -30.29
N GLN A 460 16.59 14.95 -31.45
CA GLN A 460 17.66 14.38 -32.28
C GLN A 460 18.99 14.44 -31.52
N GLY A 461 19.76 13.35 -31.58
CA GLY A 461 20.97 13.19 -30.78
C GLY A 461 22.04 14.26 -31.06
N ASP A 462 22.05 14.88 -32.24
CA ASP A 462 22.96 15.96 -32.59
C ASP A 462 22.51 17.36 -32.11
N GLU A 463 21.28 17.49 -31.63
CA GLU A 463 20.71 18.73 -31.08
C GLU A 463 20.89 18.86 -29.55
N VAL A 464 21.23 17.77 -28.86
CA VAL A 464 21.36 17.69 -27.40
C VAL A 464 22.83 17.49 -27.02
N SER A 465 23.30 18.17 -25.99
CA SER A 465 24.64 17.92 -25.48
C SER A 465 24.63 16.69 -24.56
N VAL A 466 25.70 15.90 -24.54
CA VAL A 466 25.82 14.70 -23.68
C VAL A 466 25.58 15.04 -22.19
N ALA A 467 25.87 16.27 -21.76
CA ALA A 467 25.64 16.69 -20.38
C ALA A 467 24.18 17.03 -20.06
N ASP A 468 23.35 17.26 -21.09
CA ASP A 468 21.93 17.59 -20.96
C ASP A 468 21.02 16.40 -21.27
N ALA A 469 21.57 15.31 -21.83
CA ALA A 469 20.83 14.10 -22.14
C ALA A 469 20.67 13.23 -20.88
N VAL A 470 19.43 12.85 -20.59
CA VAL A 470 19.08 11.87 -19.55
C VAL A 470 19.39 10.47 -20.07
N GLU A 471 19.06 10.22 -21.34
CA GLU A 471 19.29 8.94 -22.00
C GLU A 471 19.60 9.18 -23.49
N THR A 472 20.30 8.23 -24.13
CA THR A 472 20.60 8.29 -25.57
C THR A 472 20.39 6.94 -26.22
N VAL A 473 19.75 6.94 -27.39
CA VAL A 473 19.49 5.76 -28.21
C VAL A 473 20.20 5.94 -29.56
N ASP A 474 21.05 4.97 -29.90
CA ASP A 474 21.75 4.93 -31.17
C ASP A 474 20.80 4.68 -32.35
N ALA A 475 21.25 5.00 -33.56
CA ALA A 475 20.48 4.79 -34.77
C ALA A 475 20.01 3.33 -34.92
N GLY A 476 18.71 3.14 -35.15
CA GLY A 476 18.09 1.82 -35.21
C GLY A 476 17.66 1.23 -33.87
N GLY A 477 18.01 1.87 -32.74
CA GLY A 477 17.56 1.46 -31.41
C GLY A 477 16.11 1.82 -31.13
N LEU A 478 15.49 1.08 -30.20
CA LEU A 478 14.12 1.31 -29.75
C LEU A 478 14.07 2.48 -28.76
N TYR A 479 13.10 3.38 -28.91
CA TYR A 479 12.82 4.43 -27.95
C TYR A 479 11.30 4.63 -27.79
N VAL A 480 10.92 5.15 -26.63
CA VAL A 480 9.52 5.24 -26.20
C VAL A 480 9.07 6.69 -26.24
N VAL A 481 8.04 7.02 -27.02
CA VAL A 481 7.53 8.39 -27.11
C VAL A 481 6.15 8.51 -26.51
N ASN A 482 5.90 9.62 -25.82
CA ASN A 482 4.55 10.04 -25.50
C ASN A 482 3.84 10.52 -26.77
N ASP A 483 2.67 9.97 -27.09
CA ASP A 483 1.88 10.48 -28.20
C ASP A 483 1.03 11.71 -27.78
N GLU A 484 1.68 12.87 -27.64
CA GLU A 484 0.97 14.13 -27.42
C GLU A 484 -0.01 14.48 -28.56
N GLY A 485 0.14 13.86 -29.74
CA GLY A 485 -0.73 14.01 -30.90
C GLY A 485 -2.04 13.25 -30.77
N GLU A 486 -2.00 12.04 -30.20
CA GLU A 486 -3.17 11.23 -29.87
C GLU A 486 -3.98 11.74 -28.68
N ARG A 487 -3.42 12.57 -27.79
CA ARG A 487 -4.17 13.29 -26.73
C ARG A 487 -5.42 14.03 -27.21
N LYS A 488 -5.48 14.42 -28.50
CA LYS A 488 -6.67 15.04 -29.11
C LYS A 488 -7.60 14.07 -29.83
N ALA A 489 -7.14 12.86 -30.12
CA ALA A 489 -7.84 11.87 -30.93
C ALA A 489 -8.45 10.74 -30.09
N THR A 490 -7.76 10.25 -29.06
CA THR A 490 -8.21 9.18 -28.15
C THR A 490 -8.95 9.71 -26.93
N GLY A 491 -8.61 10.92 -26.46
CA GLY A 491 -9.28 11.57 -25.33
C GLY A 491 -8.95 10.96 -23.96
N ALA A 492 -7.91 10.11 -23.89
CA ALA A 492 -7.30 9.69 -22.63
C ALA A 492 -6.70 10.94 -21.96
N TYR A 493 -7.35 11.39 -20.89
CA TYR A 493 -6.89 12.49 -20.06
C TYR A 493 -6.88 11.96 -18.63
N TYR A 494 -5.69 11.89 -18.03
CA TYR A 494 -5.56 11.76 -16.60
C TYR A 494 -6.43 12.83 -15.92
N THR A 495 -7.39 12.36 -15.14
CA THR A 495 -8.25 13.24 -14.36
C THR A 495 -7.58 13.39 -12.99
N PRO A 496 -7.09 14.60 -12.62
CA PRO A 496 -6.43 14.78 -11.34
C PRO A 496 -7.31 14.30 -10.19
N ASP A 497 -6.71 13.71 -9.15
CA ASP A 497 -7.46 13.11 -8.03
C ASP A 497 -8.50 14.06 -7.41
N TYR A 498 -8.17 15.34 -7.23
CA TYR A 498 -9.13 16.32 -6.70
C TYR A 498 -10.35 16.49 -7.61
N VAL A 499 -10.21 16.26 -8.91
CA VAL A 499 -11.31 16.28 -9.88
C VAL A 499 -12.11 14.99 -9.81
N VAL A 500 -11.45 13.82 -9.73
CA VAL A 500 -12.13 12.53 -9.57
C VAL A 500 -12.96 12.53 -8.28
N THR A 501 -12.34 12.88 -7.16
CA THR A 501 -12.97 13.00 -5.83
C THR A 501 -14.18 13.92 -5.90
N TYR A 502 -14.02 15.13 -6.42
CA TYR A 502 -15.10 16.10 -6.54
C TYR A 502 -16.26 15.57 -7.40
N ILE A 503 -15.98 14.92 -8.53
CA ILE A 503 -17.02 14.38 -9.42
C ILE A 503 -17.77 13.24 -8.74
N VAL A 504 -17.06 12.33 -8.07
CA VAL A 504 -17.67 11.20 -7.36
C VAL A 504 -18.58 11.71 -6.24
N GLU A 505 -18.07 12.59 -5.38
CA GLU A 505 -18.84 13.20 -4.29
C GLU A 505 -20.13 13.86 -4.81
N GLU A 506 -20.02 14.83 -5.72
CA GLU A 506 -21.17 15.58 -6.22
C GLU A 506 -22.16 14.74 -7.04
N THR A 507 -21.74 13.56 -7.53
CA THR A 507 -22.60 12.63 -8.26
C THR A 507 -23.31 11.65 -7.32
N VAL A 508 -22.61 11.17 -6.29
CA VAL A 508 -23.08 10.12 -5.39
C VAL A 508 -23.81 10.68 -4.17
N ASP A 509 -23.35 11.80 -3.58
CA ASP A 509 -23.99 12.47 -2.43
C ASP A 509 -25.51 12.61 -2.60
N PRO A 510 -26.03 13.15 -3.73
CA PRO A 510 -27.47 13.32 -3.89
C PRO A 510 -28.27 12.00 -3.87
N LEU A 511 -27.65 10.88 -4.27
CA LEU A 511 -28.29 9.56 -4.25
C LEU A 511 -28.31 8.99 -2.83
N ILE A 512 -27.25 9.22 -2.05
CA ILE A 512 -27.19 8.82 -0.65
C ILE A 512 -28.20 9.63 0.18
N ASP A 513 -28.27 10.95 -0.06
CA ASP A 513 -29.27 11.83 0.55
C ASP A 513 -30.69 11.38 0.22
N GLU A 514 -30.98 11.00 -1.04
CA GLU A 514 -32.30 10.48 -1.44
C GLU A 514 -32.64 9.18 -0.68
N ILE A 515 -31.68 8.26 -0.53
CA ILE A 515 -31.87 7.02 0.24
C ILE A 515 -32.17 7.34 1.70
N ASP A 516 -31.40 8.22 2.34
CA ASP A 516 -31.60 8.64 3.74
C ASP A 516 -32.97 9.31 3.94
N GLU A 517 -33.34 10.25 3.06
CA GLU A 517 -34.64 10.93 3.11
C GLU A 517 -35.81 9.97 2.94
N ASP A 518 -35.71 9.00 2.02
CA ASP A 518 -36.73 7.95 1.79
C ASP A 518 -36.91 7.09 3.06
N LEU A 519 -35.81 6.66 3.68
CA LEU A 519 -35.84 5.83 4.89
C LEU A 519 -36.45 6.60 6.07
N LYS A 520 -36.08 7.89 6.24
CA LYS A 520 -36.69 8.78 7.23
C LYS A 520 -38.17 9.01 6.97
N ALA A 521 -38.59 9.13 5.69
CA ALA A 521 -39.99 9.25 5.32
C ALA A 521 -40.82 7.98 5.63
N ASP A 522 -40.18 6.81 5.55
CA ASP A 522 -40.72 5.52 6.02
C ASP A 522 -40.79 5.41 7.55
N GLY A 523 -40.28 6.41 8.27
CA GLY A 523 -40.29 6.50 9.72
C GLY A 523 -39.19 5.71 10.40
N LEU A 524 -38.11 5.40 9.68
CA LEU A 524 -36.89 4.82 10.24
C LEU A 524 -35.95 5.95 10.68
N GLU A 525 -35.46 5.87 11.90
CA GLU A 525 -34.42 6.77 12.39
C GLU A 525 -33.05 6.16 12.10
N ALA A 526 -32.01 6.99 11.97
CA ALA A 526 -30.63 6.55 11.72
C ALA A 526 -30.07 5.61 12.80
N THR A 527 -30.73 5.49 13.96
CA THR A 527 -30.37 4.57 15.05
C THR A 527 -31.08 3.22 15.00
N ASP A 528 -32.05 3.04 14.09
CA ASP A 528 -32.78 1.78 13.95
C ASP A 528 -31.94 0.74 13.20
N SER A 529 -31.86 -0.50 13.69
CA SER A 529 -31.14 -1.57 12.97
C SER A 529 -31.75 -1.89 11.59
N GLU A 530 -33.05 -1.66 11.44
CA GLU A 530 -33.75 -1.78 10.14
C GLU A 530 -33.35 -0.66 9.18
N TYR A 531 -32.97 0.53 9.69
CA TYR A 531 -32.43 1.61 8.87
C TYR A 531 -31.15 1.16 8.18
N PHE A 532 -30.15 0.69 8.95
CA PHE A 532 -28.87 0.25 8.39
C PHE A 532 -29.07 -0.84 7.34
N ARG A 533 -29.86 -1.88 7.66
CA ARG A 533 -30.10 -2.98 6.72
C ARG A 533 -30.65 -2.46 5.39
N ARG A 534 -31.65 -1.57 5.42
CA ARG A 534 -32.23 -1.02 4.19
C ARG A 534 -31.33 0.00 3.50
N PHE A 535 -30.59 0.78 4.26
CA PHE A 535 -29.59 1.71 3.73
C PHE A 535 -28.53 0.93 2.96
N TYR A 536 -27.94 -0.09 3.58
CA TYR A 536 -26.95 -0.96 2.96
C TYR A 536 -27.52 -1.70 1.72
N ASP A 537 -28.72 -2.28 1.83
CA ASP A 537 -29.41 -2.92 0.68
C ASP A 537 -29.60 -1.90 -0.47
N ARG A 538 -29.97 -0.64 -0.18
CA ARG A 538 -30.20 0.41 -1.20
C ARG A 538 -28.90 0.93 -1.82
N VAL A 539 -27.83 1.05 -1.02
CA VAL A 539 -26.50 1.46 -1.50
C VAL A 539 -25.90 0.41 -2.42
N THR A 540 -26.00 -0.87 -2.05
CA THR A 540 -25.56 -2.00 -2.90
C THR A 540 -26.45 -2.20 -4.15
N ASP A 541 -27.68 -1.71 -4.12
CA ASP A 541 -28.56 -1.65 -5.30
C ASP A 541 -28.23 -0.52 -6.29
N LEU A 542 -27.43 0.48 -5.89
CA LEU A 542 -26.97 1.52 -6.82
C LEU A 542 -26.15 0.89 -7.96
N LYS A 543 -26.20 1.51 -9.14
CA LYS A 543 -25.45 1.06 -10.33
C LYS A 543 -24.62 2.22 -10.86
N VAL A 544 -23.33 2.19 -10.56
CA VAL A 544 -22.33 3.16 -11.01
C VAL A 544 -21.66 2.57 -12.24
N LEU A 545 -21.69 3.31 -13.36
CA LEU A 545 -21.09 2.90 -14.62
C LEU A 545 -20.08 3.95 -15.08
N ASP A 546 -18.85 3.52 -15.32
CA ASP A 546 -17.89 4.26 -16.13
C ASP A 546 -17.81 3.66 -17.55
N PRO A 547 -18.35 4.34 -18.59
CA PRO A 547 -18.35 3.83 -19.95
C PRO A 547 -17.03 4.05 -20.71
N ALA A 548 -16.01 4.66 -20.10
CA ALA A 548 -14.66 4.81 -20.64
C ALA A 548 -13.67 4.76 -19.47
N MET A 549 -13.68 3.62 -18.77
CA MET A 549 -13.11 3.51 -17.42
C MET A 549 -11.60 3.66 -17.36
N GLY A 550 -10.87 3.48 -18.47
CA GLY A 550 -9.41 3.42 -18.46
C GLY A 550 -8.92 2.41 -17.43
N SER A 551 -7.98 2.82 -16.58
CA SER A 551 -7.44 2.06 -15.45
C SER A 551 -8.37 1.95 -14.23
N GLY A 552 -9.60 2.47 -14.30
CA GLY A 552 -10.61 2.28 -13.26
C GLY A 552 -10.59 3.28 -12.10
N HIS A 553 -9.89 4.42 -12.21
CA HIS A 553 -9.79 5.43 -11.14
C HIS A 553 -11.12 5.94 -10.58
N PHE A 554 -12.12 6.20 -11.45
CA PHE A 554 -13.44 6.59 -10.98
C PHE A 554 -14.15 5.44 -10.25
N LEU A 555 -13.92 4.20 -10.67
CA LEU A 555 -14.54 3.01 -10.10
C LEU A 555 -13.97 2.71 -8.72
N THR A 556 -12.64 2.77 -8.54
CA THR A 556 -11.99 2.60 -7.23
C THR A 556 -12.45 3.70 -6.27
N LYS A 557 -12.44 4.97 -6.72
CA LYS A 557 -12.89 6.10 -5.88
C LYS A 557 -14.36 5.99 -5.50
N ALA A 558 -15.24 5.63 -6.43
CA ALA A 558 -16.67 5.44 -6.14
C ALA A 558 -16.89 4.28 -5.15
N THR A 559 -16.11 3.21 -5.26
CA THR A 559 -16.16 2.07 -4.32
C THR A 559 -15.79 2.52 -2.91
N GLY A 560 -14.61 3.13 -2.73
CA GLY A 560 -14.15 3.62 -1.43
C GLY A 560 -15.12 4.64 -0.83
N TYR A 561 -15.64 5.56 -1.67
CA TYR A 561 -16.61 6.56 -1.23
C TYR A 561 -17.93 5.93 -0.74
N LEU A 562 -18.54 5.02 -1.51
CA LEU A 562 -19.76 4.32 -1.09
C LEU A 562 -19.52 3.47 0.17
N THR A 563 -18.34 2.86 0.29
CA THR A 563 -17.91 2.11 1.47
C THR A 563 -17.92 3.01 2.69
N GLU A 564 -17.31 4.19 2.59
CA GLU A 564 -17.24 5.15 3.68
C GLU A 564 -18.63 5.66 4.11
N GLN A 565 -19.56 5.85 3.17
CA GLN A 565 -20.95 6.20 3.50
C GLN A 565 -21.65 5.10 4.30
N VAL A 566 -21.45 3.83 3.93
CA VAL A 566 -21.98 2.69 4.71
C VAL A 566 -21.29 2.60 6.06
N MET A 567 -19.97 2.74 6.09
CA MET A 567 -19.17 2.66 7.32
C MET A 567 -19.50 3.78 8.30
N ALA A 568 -19.89 4.97 7.83
CA ALA A 568 -20.39 6.04 8.68
C ALA A 568 -21.64 5.59 9.47
N VAL A 569 -22.58 4.89 8.83
CA VAL A 569 -23.76 4.33 9.51
C VAL A 569 -23.37 3.16 10.42
N VAL A 570 -22.44 2.30 10.01
CA VAL A 570 -21.88 1.22 10.85
C VAL A 570 -21.29 1.80 12.15
N ARG A 571 -20.52 2.88 12.05
CA ARG A 571 -19.90 3.58 13.18
C ARG A 571 -20.92 4.31 14.05
N GLU A 572 -21.92 4.95 13.46
CA GLU A 572 -23.00 5.63 14.21
C GLU A 572 -23.87 4.63 14.99
N GLN A 573 -24.17 3.47 14.39
CA GLN A 573 -24.98 2.42 15.02
C GLN A 573 -24.18 1.41 15.84
N GLU A 574 -22.84 1.52 15.88
CA GLU A 574 -21.93 0.59 16.55
C GLU A 574 -22.09 -0.87 16.09
N ILE A 575 -22.26 -1.08 14.78
CA ILE A 575 -22.48 -2.41 14.20
C ILE A 575 -21.15 -3.15 14.10
N GLN A 576 -21.08 -4.35 14.67
CA GLN A 576 -19.84 -5.15 14.71
C GLN A 576 -19.69 -6.18 13.60
N SER A 577 -20.81 -6.58 13.00
CA SER A 577 -20.87 -7.78 12.15
C SER A 577 -20.32 -7.55 10.75
N TYR A 578 -20.10 -6.30 10.37
CA TYR A 578 -19.61 -5.88 9.07
C TYR A 578 -18.17 -5.38 9.20
N ASP A 579 -17.33 -5.88 8.30
CA ASP A 579 -15.97 -5.39 8.10
C ASP A 579 -15.95 -4.45 6.88
N GLU A 580 -15.03 -3.49 6.90
CA GLU A 580 -14.91 -2.52 5.82
C GLU A 580 -14.53 -3.18 4.50
N GLN A 581 -13.61 -4.16 4.50
CA GLN A 581 -13.22 -4.90 3.31
C GLN A 581 -14.38 -5.75 2.79
N ASP A 582 -15.15 -6.39 3.69
CA ASP A 582 -16.37 -7.12 3.32
C ASP A 582 -17.39 -6.19 2.61
N ILE A 583 -17.60 -4.98 3.15
CA ILE A 583 -18.50 -3.97 2.55
C ILE A 583 -17.95 -3.47 1.22
N ARG A 584 -16.67 -3.07 1.19
CA ARG A 584 -15.98 -2.54 0.00
C ARG A 584 -16.10 -3.54 -1.14
N ARG A 585 -15.88 -4.81 -0.83
CA ARG A 585 -15.98 -5.91 -1.79
C ARG A 585 -17.39 -6.15 -2.28
N GLU A 586 -18.39 -6.14 -1.40
CA GLU A 586 -19.78 -6.31 -1.81
C GLU A 586 -20.23 -5.14 -2.70
N ILE A 587 -19.81 -3.90 -2.39
CA ILE A 587 -20.06 -2.72 -3.21
C ILE A 587 -19.40 -2.87 -4.59
N SER A 588 -18.11 -3.23 -4.65
CA SER A 588 -17.41 -3.51 -5.91
C SER A 588 -18.15 -4.54 -6.76
N LYS A 589 -18.64 -5.60 -6.12
CA LYS A 589 -19.29 -6.72 -6.77
C LYS A 589 -20.72 -6.46 -7.20
N GLU A 590 -21.47 -5.63 -6.48
CA GLU A 590 -22.89 -5.42 -6.76
C GLU A 590 -23.14 -4.10 -7.49
N SER A 591 -22.36 -3.04 -7.23
CA SER A 591 -22.69 -1.68 -7.64
C SER A 591 -21.83 -1.11 -8.77
N ILE A 592 -20.63 -1.63 -8.98
CA ILE A 592 -19.62 -0.99 -9.84
C ILE A 592 -19.52 -1.69 -11.20
N TYR A 593 -19.57 -0.91 -12.28
CA TYR A 593 -19.53 -1.38 -13.66
C TYR A 593 -18.63 -0.50 -14.52
N GLY A 594 -17.96 -1.10 -15.49
CA GLY A 594 -17.02 -0.40 -16.34
C GLY A 594 -16.93 -0.97 -17.74
N VAL A 595 -16.71 -0.10 -18.73
CA VAL A 595 -16.43 -0.50 -20.10
C VAL A 595 -15.26 0.33 -20.63
N ASP A 596 -14.32 -0.33 -21.31
CA ASP A 596 -13.26 0.34 -22.05
C ASP A 596 -13.04 -0.31 -23.42
N LEU A 597 -12.56 0.45 -24.39
CA LEU A 597 -12.24 -0.07 -25.73
C LEU A 597 -10.96 -0.91 -25.72
N ASN A 598 -10.00 -0.56 -24.86
CA ASN A 598 -8.70 -1.21 -24.79
C ASN A 598 -8.76 -2.38 -23.80
N ASP A 599 -8.52 -3.60 -24.29
CA ASP A 599 -8.48 -4.82 -23.48
C ASP A 599 -7.49 -4.70 -22.31
N MET A 600 -6.33 -4.08 -22.53
CA MET A 600 -5.32 -3.86 -21.49
C MET A 600 -5.82 -2.93 -20.38
N ALA A 601 -6.55 -1.86 -20.74
CA ALA A 601 -7.13 -0.95 -19.75
C ALA A 601 -8.15 -1.67 -18.86
N VAL A 602 -8.91 -2.61 -19.42
CA VAL A 602 -9.85 -3.45 -18.67
C VAL A 602 -9.13 -4.33 -17.65
N GLU A 603 -8.04 -4.99 -18.05
CA GLU A 603 -7.24 -5.82 -17.12
C GLU A 603 -6.62 -4.98 -16.01
N LEU A 604 -6.11 -3.78 -16.33
CA LEU A 604 -5.59 -2.84 -15.34
C LEU A 604 -6.68 -2.38 -14.37
N ALA A 605 -7.88 -2.07 -14.85
CA ALA A 605 -9.00 -1.70 -13.99
C ALA A 605 -9.39 -2.84 -13.03
N LYS A 606 -9.35 -4.11 -13.49
CA LYS A 606 -9.58 -5.27 -12.63
C LYS A 606 -8.53 -5.37 -11.53
N LEU A 607 -7.25 -5.17 -11.88
CA LEU A 607 -6.15 -5.18 -10.92
C LEU A 607 -6.29 -4.04 -9.91
N SER A 608 -6.46 -2.81 -10.35
CA SER A 608 -6.67 -1.65 -9.46
C SER A 608 -7.85 -1.86 -8.50
N MET A 609 -8.97 -2.38 -9.00
CA MET A 609 -10.13 -2.72 -8.16
C MET A 609 -9.85 -3.87 -7.18
N TRP A 610 -9.04 -4.86 -7.57
CA TRP A 610 -8.66 -5.93 -6.68
C TRP A 610 -7.76 -5.42 -5.55
N LEU A 611 -6.74 -4.63 -5.88
CA LEU A 611 -5.84 -3.99 -4.91
C LEU A 611 -6.64 -3.12 -3.94
N GLU A 612 -7.59 -2.33 -4.46
CA GLU A 612 -8.49 -1.49 -3.65
C GLU A 612 -9.35 -2.32 -2.67
N THR A 613 -9.70 -3.56 -3.01
CA THR A 613 -10.52 -4.43 -2.16
C THR A 613 -9.71 -5.32 -1.19
N LEU A 614 -8.38 -5.36 -1.32
CA LEU A 614 -7.42 -6.11 -0.47
C LEU A 614 -7.85 -7.54 -0.09
N ALA A 615 -8.52 -8.26 -1.01
CA ALA A 615 -9.02 -9.61 -0.73
C ALA A 615 -7.97 -10.68 -1.05
N ALA A 616 -7.00 -10.88 -0.15
CA ALA A 616 -5.92 -11.88 -0.30
C ALA A 616 -6.46 -13.31 -0.55
N ASP A 617 -7.61 -13.65 0.03
CA ASP A 617 -8.08 -15.04 0.09
C ASP A 617 -9.00 -15.46 -1.08
N GLN A 618 -9.30 -14.56 -2.03
CA GLN A 618 -10.35 -14.82 -3.03
C GLN A 618 -10.03 -14.43 -4.47
N PRO A 619 -10.55 -15.19 -5.47
CA PRO A 619 -10.16 -15.02 -6.87
C PRO A 619 -10.64 -13.70 -7.49
N LEU A 620 -9.84 -13.14 -8.42
CA LEU A 620 -10.14 -11.92 -9.21
C LEU A 620 -11.40 -12.02 -10.10
N ALA A 621 -11.82 -13.23 -10.46
CA ALA A 621 -12.90 -13.49 -11.44
C ALA A 621 -14.29 -12.89 -11.09
N PHE A 622 -14.47 -12.31 -9.90
CA PHE A 622 -15.73 -11.66 -9.53
C PHE A 622 -16.00 -10.37 -10.34
N LEU A 623 -14.96 -9.69 -10.84
CA LEU A 623 -15.09 -8.45 -11.61
C LEU A 623 -15.34 -8.67 -13.11
N ASP A 624 -15.09 -9.87 -13.64
CA ASP A 624 -15.17 -10.17 -15.07
C ASP A 624 -16.55 -9.92 -15.68
N HIS A 625 -17.62 -9.98 -14.88
CA HIS A 625 -18.98 -9.72 -15.36
C HIS A 625 -19.32 -8.23 -15.41
N HIS A 626 -18.55 -7.39 -14.72
CA HIS A 626 -18.85 -5.98 -14.47
C HIS A 626 -17.92 -5.04 -15.24
N LEU A 627 -16.66 -5.44 -15.44
CA LEU A 627 -15.68 -4.72 -16.24
C LEU A 627 -15.53 -5.43 -17.59
N LYS A 628 -15.76 -4.71 -18.69
CA LYS A 628 -15.81 -5.30 -20.03
C LYS A 628 -15.03 -4.51 -21.06
N ALA A 629 -14.32 -5.23 -21.92
CA ALA A 629 -13.86 -4.69 -23.18
C ALA A 629 -15.03 -4.50 -24.14
N GLY A 630 -15.11 -3.31 -24.72
CA GLY A 630 -16.15 -2.98 -25.67
C GLY A 630 -16.18 -1.51 -26.06
N ASN A 631 -16.78 -1.23 -27.21
CA ASN A 631 -17.01 0.15 -27.63
C ASN A 631 -18.37 0.64 -27.11
N SER A 632 -18.32 1.48 -26.07
CA SER A 632 -19.51 2.04 -25.39
C SER A 632 -20.42 2.89 -26.28
N LEU A 633 -19.97 3.27 -27.49
CA LEU A 633 -20.77 4.04 -28.45
C LEU A 633 -21.57 3.16 -29.43
N VAL A 634 -21.34 1.83 -29.46
CA VAL A 634 -21.99 0.92 -30.41
C VAL A 634 -23.05 0.08 -29.71
N ASP A 635 -24.27 0.13 -30.25
CA ASP A 635 -25.43 -0.57 -29.71
C ASP A 635 -25.20 -2.09 -29.73
N ALA A 636 -25.55 -2.81 -28.64
CA ALA A 636 -25.34 -4.25 -28.47
C ALA A 636 -25.96 -5.12 -29.59
N ALA A 637 -26.86 -4.54 -30.40
CA ALA A 637 -27.46 -5.18 -31.58
C ALA A 637 -26.54 -5.23 -32.82
N ALA A 638 -25.40 -4.54 -32.83
CA ALA A 638 -24.47 -4.50 -33.97
C ALA A 638 -23.28 -5.48 -33.85
N ALA A 639 -23.06 -6.06 -32.66
CA ALA A 639 -22.08 -7.12 -32.46
C ALA A 639 -22.58 -8.43 -33.14
N SER A 640 -22.18 -8.64 -34.39
CA SER A 640 -22.18 -9.98 -34.95
C SER A 640 -21.10 -10.80 -34.25
N PRO A 641 -21.31 -12.11 -34.03
CA PRO A 641 -20.29 -12.95 -33.41
C PRO A 641 -19.09 -12.99 -34.37
N MET A 642 -17.95 -12.46 -33.92
CA MET A 642 -16.64 -12.79 -34.48
C MET A 642 -16.01 -13.87 -33.63
#